data_AF-A0A7C1G0J3-F1
#
_entry.id   AF-A0A7C1G0J3-F1
#
_cell.length_a   1.000
_cell.length_b   1.000
_cell.length_c   1.000
_cell.angle_alpha   90.00
_cell.angle_beta   90.00
_cell.angle_gamma   90.00
#
_symmetry.space_group_name_H-M   'P 1'
#
loop_
_entity.id
_entity.type
_entity.pdbx_description
1 polymer ?
#
loop_
_entity_poly.entity_id
_entity_poly.type
_entity_poly.pdbx_seq_one_letter_code
_entity_poly.pdbx_strand_id
1 'polypeptide(L)'
;IKYGNVQVDNGSTLTIRGNVAFVSGAGLFIEPNAKVYVDGGRLTSLCGSTWQGIDVWGDKYSDQFPDQNGNRTQGFIELMNGGTISNALIGIETTKYDNASALTNYSGGIVIIKDGMIENCEQGVVFYPYKNYHPYAYTHEANLSYFSQTRFYNDKNFPPVNQLKMDGVDGIEIKGCSFENDATPSDYSMPVGIFSISSTFYAGNYVPLPWEGDPVRTTFKNFDKAIFAVNNSAYGNIKIDSVYFEDNLRGIYLSAVDYPVIIQNEFNVRKRFSFFPENLGDDAMIGLYINDPSDGFVVEENEFYTGLHSGKLETTQCAGIHLTNTGGYPNEIYNNKLHDLTVGITAAGSNQDGNSAGLCIKCNDFTRCFNDVYITNEGGTTNLGIATDQGVPVPVPPEGELGDPTQAAGNTFSETDVQNPYNFNYGNFNGCNPVIYTYHGNYDAGRYKLRPEPVFPRPPSQQIDLNKDDNVWYNSKSEACPSNYNGGGIDLMASNSTYSSELVSVNAYEDTLSIFVDGGDTESLTWDVNMSTPPEAVEVRQALLNDSPYLSDTVMKAAIAKEDVLPNAMVRDVLVANPQSAKSTEVLQFLDNRSDTMPGYMMDQVMQGQNIVGAKELLEQNLAGHKTKKGKALKKLMHYYLADTTDFEASNDSIISLLATDNELQSRYKLSLRYLGLKDSAGAYSTFYGIPSEFDLNNEQENEYDLYEDLLDLRWQMIADTATPDSLTIAALFNIEAYYNTAPGVHARNILIGLGELEYDEPVYFPEFNKATPIWRRSFKHNMGASTLKVFPNPAGSYFIAEYKLYETLGTNMLVLTDLNGHNILVINIQKKQNQIVILTSGIKPGVYILQLINGSKVQESVKIAILK
;
A
#
# COMPACT_ATOMS: atom_id res chain seq x y z
N ILE A 1 -52.95 14.15 4.54
CA ILE A 1 -52.69 13.47 3.25
C ILE A 1 -52.49 14.54 2.18
N LYS A 2 -51.48 14.39 1.32
CA LYS A 2 -51.16 15.26 0.19
C LYS A 2 -51.30 14.46 -1.10
N TYR A 3 -52.13 14.94 -2.01
CA TYR A 3 -52.45 14.29 -3.29
C TYR A 3 -51.58 14.79 -4.45
N GLY A 4 -50.66 15.72 -4.19
CA GLY A 4 -49.74 16.28 -5.16
C GLY A 4 -48.57 16.95 -4.44
N ASN A 5 -47.70 17.56 -5.24
CA ASN A 5 -46.48 18.20 -4.78
C ASN A 5 -46.76 19.33 -3.78
N VAL A 6 -45.88 19.46 -2.79
CA VAL A 6 -45.86 20.59 -1.86
C VAL A 6 -44.62 21.40 -2.17
N GLN A 7 -44.79 22.67 -2.50
CA GLN A 7 -43.70 23.61 -2.74
C GLN A 7 -43.65 24.60 -1.58
N VAL A 8 -42.45 24.82 -1.04
CA VAL A 8 -42.18 25.82 -0.01
C VAL A 8 -41.43 26.95 -0.69
N ASP A 9 -42.18 28.02 -1.00
CA ASP A 9 -41.70 29.15 -1.79
C ASP A 9 -40.58 29.90 -1.07
N ASN A 10 -39.71 30.56 -1.84
CA ASN A 10 -38.61 31.40 -1.35
C ASN A 10 -39.03 32.31 -0.18
N GLY A 11 -38.21 32.31 0.88
CA GLY A 11 -38.43 33.13 2.08
C GLY A 11 -39.53 32.62 3.02
N SER A 12 -40.22 31.53 2.66
CA SER A 12 -41.23 30.92 3.50
C SER A 12 -40.62 29.98 4.54
N THR A 13 -41.32 29.81 5.65
CA THR A 13 -40.97 28.82 6.68
C THR A 13 -42.14 27.87 6.90
N LEU A 14 -41.87 26.56 6.83
CA LEU A 14 -42.84 25.51 7.11
C LEU A 14 -42.38 24.68 8.31
N THR A 15 -43.23 24.54 9.33
CA THR A 15 -42.98 23.66 10.47
C THR A 15 -43.99 22.52 10.50
N ILE A 16 -43.51 21.29 10.52
CA ILE A 16 -44.30 20.06 10.52
C ILE A 16 -44.15 19.38 11.89
N ARG A 17 -45.24 19.35 12.65
CA ARG A 17 -45.32 18.73 13.99
C ARG A 17 -46.20 17.49 14.06
N GLY A 18 -46.77 17.09 12.93
CA GLY A 18 -47.70 15.97 12.86
C GLY A 18 -47.42 15.08 11.66
N ASN A 19 -48.25 14.07 11.47
CA ASN A 19 -48.06 13.09 10.39
C ASN A 19 -48.63 13.62 9.06
N VAL A 20 -47.80 13.69 8.04
CA VAL A 20 -48.16 14.05 6.67
C VAL A 20 -47.82 12.88 5.76
N ALA A 21 -48.86 12.31 5.15
CA ALA A 21 -48.72 11.24 4.17
C ALA A 21 -48.84 11.78 2.73
N PHE A 22 -47.94 11.38 1.85
CA PHE A 22 -47.92 11.69 0.41
C PHE A 22 -48.39 10.49 -0.41
N VAL A 23 -49.13 10.75 -1.50
CA VAL A 23 -49.42 9.72 -2.49
C VAL A 23 -48.19 9.43 -3.35
N SER A 24 -48.18 8.28 -4.02
CA SER A 24 -47.12 7.94 -4.97
C SER A 24 -46.96 9.02 -6.05
N GLY A 25 -45.71 9.36 -6.35
CA GLY A 25 -45.36 10.44 -7.29
C GLY A 25 -45.38 11.86 -6.72
N ALA A 26 -45.91 12.08 -5.51
CA ALA A 26 -45.84 13.39 -4.86
C ALA A 26 -44.52 13.58 -4.10
N GLY A 27 -44.02 14.82 -4.07
CA GLY A 27 -42.82 15.23 -3.33
C GLY A 27 -42.97 16.55 -2.58
N LEU A 28 -41.95 16.91 -1.79
CA LEU A 28 -41.80 18.20 -1.12
C LEU A 28 -40.60 18.94 -1.72
N PHE A 29 -40.79 20.16 -2.21
CA PHE A 29 -39.74 20.96 -2.84
C PHE A 29 -39.49 22.20 -2.00
N ILE A 30 -38.23 22.44 -1.61
CA ILE A 30 -37.81 23.55 -0.76
C ILE A 30 -36.97 24.48 -1.63
N GLU A 31 -37.49 25.67 -1.92
CA GLU A 31 -36.79 26.65 -2.74
C GLU A 31 -35.60 27.29 -2.00
N PRO A 32 -34.66 27.93 -2.74
CA PRO A 32 -33.68 28.83 -2.14
C PRO A 32 -34.31 29.79 -1.13
N ASN A 33 -33.64 30.03 0.00
CA ASN A 33 -34.12 30.85 1.13
C ASN A 33 -35.34 30.32 1.89
N ALA A 34 -35.94 29.20 1.47
CA ALA A 34 -37.02 28.57 2.22
C ALA A 34 -36.47 27.69 3.37
N LYS A 35 -37.24 27.58 4.45
CA LYS A 35 -36.86 26.81 5.66
C LYS A 35 -37.95 25.80 6.01
N VAL A 36 -37.56 24.55 6.19
CA VAL A 36 -38.46 23.49 6.66
C VAL A 36 -37.94 22.89 7.96
N TYR A 37 -38.83 22.79 8.94
CA TYR A 37 -38.58 22.16 10.22
C TYR A 37 -39.51 20.97 10.42
N VAL A 38 -38.97 19.77 10.62
CA VAL A 38 -39.73 18.59 11.01
C VAL A 38 -39.48 18.35 12.51
N ASP A 39 -40.36 18.88 13.33
CA ASP A 39 -40.23 18.97 14.79
C ASP A 39 -41.17 17.94 15.45
N GLY A 40 -40.66 16.73 15.66
CA GLY A 40 -41.44 15.56 16.12
C GLY A 40 -42.53 15.08 15.15
N GLY A 41 -42.61 15.67 13.94
CA GLY A 41 -43.54 15.26 12.87
C GLY A 41 -43.01 14.09 12.04
N ARG A 42 -43.90 13.51 11.21
CA ARG A 42 -43.54 12.42 10.29
C ARG A 42 -43.99 12.72 8.87
N LEU A 43 -43.07 12.68 7.91
CA LEU A 43 -43.33 12.68 6.48
C LEU A 43 -43.26 11.23 5.98
N THR A 44 -44.31 10.74 5.34
CA THR A 44 -44.40 9.32 4.94
C THR A 44 -45.25 9.12 3.70
N SER A 45 -45.33 7.89 3.20
CA SER A 45 -46.23 7.52 2.11
C SER A 45 -47.63 7.12 2.58
N LEU A 46 -48.59 7.22 1.67
CA LEU A 46 -49.94 6.70 1.86
C LEU A 46 -50.01 5.22 1.42
N CYS A 47 -50.65 4.39 2.25
CA CYS A 47 -51.01 2.99 1.93
C CYS A 47 -49.83 2.08 1.52
N GLY A 48 -48.61 2.32 2.02
CA GLY A 48 -47.46 1.45 1.80
C GLY A 48 -46.83 1.53 0.40
N SER A 49 -47.22 2.53 -0.41
CA SER A 49 -46.49 2.90 -1.64
C SER A 49 -45.21 3.67 -1.31
N THR A 50 -44.35 3.97 -2.28
CA THR A 50 -43.26 4.95 -2.11
C THR A 50 -43.68 6.31 -2.67
N TRP A 51 -43.28 7.38 -1.98
CA TRP A 51 -43.38 8.77 -2.47
C TRP A 51 -42.01 9.26 -2.93
N GLN A 52 -41.95 10.39 -3.63
CA GLN A 52 -40.69 10.81 -4.27
C GLN A 52 -39.62 11.17 -3.23
N GLY A 53 -39.98 11.98 -2.23
CA GLY A 53 -39.01 12.50 -1.30
C GLY A 53 -39.07 14.00 -1.10
N ILE A 54 -37.95 14.54 -0.64
CA ILE A 54 -37.74 15.96 -0.42
C ILE A 54 -36.56 16.47 -1.25
N ASP A 55 -36.82 17.48 -2.08
CA ASP A 55 -35.78 18.20 -2.80
C ASP A 55 -35.46 19.51 -2.05
N VAL A 56 -34.19 19.69 -1.68
CA VAL A 56 -33.67 20.90 -1.04
C VAL A 56 -32.85 21.67 -2.07
N TRP A 57 -33.49 22.63 -2.73
CA TRP A 57 -32.85 23.36 -3.82
C TRP A 57 -31.87 24.40 -3.27
N GLY A 58 -30.68 24.43 -3.85
CA GLY A 58 -29.65 25.40 -3.58
C GLY A 58 -29.28 26.26 -4.78
N ASP A 59 -28.17 26.96 -4.64
CA ASP A 59 -27.42 27.62 -5.70
C ASP A 59 -25.94 27.26 -5.55
N LYS A 60 -25.43 26.50 -6.52
CA LYS A 60 -24.05 25.99 -6.51
C LYS A 60 -22.98 27.09 -6.47
N TYR A 61 -23.33 28.31 -6.88
CA TYR A 61 -22.41 29.44 -6.95
C TYR A 61 -22.52 30.38 -5.75
N SER A 62 -23.42 30.12 -4.80
CA SER A 62 -23.63 30.93 -3.60
C SER A 62 -23.17 30.18 -2.35
N ASP A 63 -22.79 30.89 -1.28
CA ASP A 63 -22.40 30.29 0.00
C ASP A 63 -23.61 29.72 0.79
N GLN A 64 -23.34 29.00 1.88
CA GLN A 64 -24.39 28.45 2.77
C GLN A 64 -24.72 29.34 3.97
N PHE A 65 -24.03 30.46 4.20
CA PHE A 65 -24.17 31.26 5.41
C PHE A 65 -25.43 32.14 5.37
N PRO A 66 -26.05 32.40 6.53
CA PRO A 66 -27.16 33.33 6.59
C PRO A 66 -26.67 34.79 6.51
N ASP A 67 -27.46 35.65 5.86
CA ASP A 67 -27.28 37.10 5.91
C ASP A 67 -27.60 37.67 7.32
N GLN A 68 -27.42 38.98 7.50
CA GLN A 68 -27.71 39.65 8.79
C GLN A 68 -29.17 39.54 9.25
N ASN A 69 -30.09 39.21 8.34
CA ASN A 69 -31.51 39.03 8.61
C ASN A 69 -31.87 37.54 8.79
N GLY A 70 -30.90 36.63 8.70
CA GLY A 70 -31.10 35.19 8.77
C GLY A 70 -31.61 34.56 7.48
N ASN A 71 -31.64 35.28 6.36
CA ASN A 71 -31.97 34.73 5.04
C ASN A 71 -30.80 33.93 4.50
N ARG A 72 -31.07 32.91 3.68
CA ARG A 72 -30.04 32.08 3.05
C ARG A 72 -30.25 32.06 1.54
N THR A 73 -29.19 31.89 0.78
CA THR A 73 -29.25 31.61 -0.67
C THR A 73 -29.58 30.14 -0.94
N GLN A 74 -29.44 29.28 0.06
CA GLN A 74 -29.70 27.85 -0.01
C GLN A 74 -31.06 27.50 0.61
N GLY A 75 -31.72 26.47 0.10
CA GLY A 75 -32.83 25.81 0.78
C GLY A 75 -32.33 25.11 2.05
N PHE A 76 -33.21 25.02 3.06
CA PHE A 76 -32.83 24.51 4.38
C PHE A 76 -33.88 23.56 4.93
N ILE A 77 -33.43 22.39 5.41
CA ILE A 77 -34.27 21.46 6.17
C ILE A 77 -33.58 21.05 7.48
N GLU A 78 -34.35 21.04 8.57
CA GLU A 78 -33.93 20.52 9.86
C GLU A 78 -34.94 19.52 10.44
N LEU A 79 -34.47 18.32 10.79
CA LEU A 79 -35.21 17.32 11.55
C LEU A 79 -34.77 17.36 13.01
N MET A 80 -35.72 17.46 13.92
CA MET A 80 -35.47 17.55 15.37
C MET A 80 -36.54 16.85 16.21
N ASN A 81 -36.20 16.52 17.45
CA ASN A 81 -37.13 15.96 18.45
C ASN A 81 -37.88 14.71 17.96
N GLY A 82 -37.19 13.78 17.30
CA GLY A 82 -37.76 12.58 16.71
C GLY A 82 -38.40 12.78 15.32
N GLY A 83 -38.18 13.92 14.67
CA GLY A 83 -38.66 14.18 13.31
C GLY A 83 -38.26 13.06 12.35
N THR A 84 -39.22 12.56 11.55
CA THR A 84 -39.05 11.35 10.75
C THR A 84 -39.42 11.56 9.28
N ILE A 85 -38.58 11.08 8.37
CA ILE A 85 -38.90 10.88 6.96
C ILE A 85 -38.92 9.38 6.70
N SER A 86 -39.94 8.89 6.00
CA SER A 86 -40.11 7.45 5.81
C SER A 86 -40.75 7.03 4.49
N ASN A 87 -40.44 5.81 4.03
CA ASN A 87 -41.05 5.15 2.87
C ASN A 87 -40.95 5.99 1.57
N ALA A 88 -39.83 6.69 1.36
CA ALA A 88 -39.56 7.48 0.16
C ALA A 88 -38.65 6.73 -0.81
N LEU A 89 -38.67 7.11 -2.09
CA LEU A 89 -37.61 6.70 -3.03
C LEU A 89 -36.28 7.33 -2.60
N ILE A 90 -36.26 8.64 -2.41
CA ILE A 90 -35.13 9.36 -1.84
C ILE A 90 -35.64 10.14 -0.62
N GLY A 91 -35.05 9.96 0.56
CA GLY A 91 -35.52 10.64 1.76
C GLY A 91 -35.35 12.16 1.65
N ILE A 92 -34.12 12.61 1.40
CA ILE A 92 -33.77 14.00 1.12
C ILE A 92 -32.70 14.02 0.04
N GLU A 93 -32.81 14.94 -0.92
CA GLU A 93 -31.73 15.25 -1.85
C GLU A 93 -31.53 16.74 -2.02
N THR A 94 -30.31 17.12 -2.38
CA THR A 94 -29.88 18.53 -2.41
C THR A 94 -29.80 19.07 -3.83
N THR A 95 -30.75 18.71 -4.70
CA THR A 95 -30.77 19.19 -6.10
C THR A 95 -32.19 19.38 -6.59
N LYS A 96 -32.32 19.87 -7.82
CA LYS A 96 -33.57 20.00 -8.58
C LYS A 96 -33.52 19.12 -9.82
N TYR A 97 -34.67 18.62 -10.28
CA TYR A 97 -34.77 17.89 -11.55
C TYR A 97 -35.36 18.70 -12.72
N ASP A 98 -34.90 18.37 -13.93
CA ASP A 98 -35.58 18.65 -15.21
C ASP A 98 -35.69 17.35 -16.04
N ASN A 99 -36.91 16.94 -16.39
CA ASN A 99 -37.18 15.73 -17.19
C ASN A 99 -36.35 14.48 -16.80
N ALA A 100 -36.26 14.21 -15.48
CA ALA A 100 -35.50 13.13 -14.85
C ALA A 100 -33.97 13.29 -14.74
N SER A 101 -33.41 14.43 -15.17
CA SER A 101 -32.00 14.77 -14.96
C SER A 101 -31.82 15.72 -13.78
N ALA A 102 -30.89 15.39 -12.87
CA ALA A 102 -30.51 16.27 -11.78
C ALA A 102 -29.75 17.50 -12.31
N LEU A 103 -30.18 18.70 -11.89
CA LEU A 103 -29.60 19.98 -12.28
C LEU A 103 -28.57 20.42 -11.24
N THR A 104 -27.31 20.06 -11.45
CA THR A 104 -26.23 20.34 -10.48
C THR A 104 -26.03 21.82 -10.13
N ASN A 105 -26.49 22.76 -10.97
CA ASN A 105 -26.51 24.20 -10.63
C ASN A 105 -27.41 24.55 -9.43
N TYR A 106 -28.35 23.67 -9.08
CA TYR A 106 -29.25 23.81 -7.93
C TYR A 106 -28.77 23.01 -6.72
N SER A 107 -27.49 22.62 -6.69
CA SER A 107 -26.88 21.99 -5.50
C SER A 107 -26.58 23.01 -4.40
N GLY A 108 -26.24 22.53 -3.19
CA GLY A 108 -25.85 23.37 -2.05
C GLY A 108 -26.89 23.50 -0.93
N GLY A 109 -28.06 22.85 -1.10
CA GLY A 109 -29.08 22.74 -0.05
C GLY A 109 -28.50 22.22 1.28
N ILE A 110 -29.05 22.73 2.39
CA ILE A 110 -28.56 22.45 3.75
C ILE A 110 -29.46 21.43 4.42
N VAL A 111 -28.87 20.33 4.89
CA VAL A 111 -29.57 19.26 5.60
C VAL A 111 -29.00 19.11 7.01
N ILE A 112 -29.85 19.34 8.01
CA ILE A 112 -29.49 19.12 9.42
C ILE A 112 -30.44 18.08 10.00
N ILE A 113 -29.90 17.02 10.60
CA ILE A 113 -30.72 16.05 11.35
C ILE A 113 -30.12 15.90 12.74
N LYS A 114 -30.93 16.23 13.75
CA LYS A 114 -30.57 16.13 15.17
C LYS A 114 -31.62 15.30 15.87
N ASP A 115 -31.27 14.14 16.42
CA ASP A 115 -32.27 13.27 17.07
C ASP A 115 -33.47 13.02 16.12
N GLY A 116 -33.18 12.67 14.87
CA GLY A 116 -34.17 12.44 13.81
C GLY A 116 -34.00 11.09 13.15
N MET A 117 -34.93 10.72 12.26
CA MET A 117 -34.95 9.40 11.64
C MET A 117 -35.22 9.45 10.13
N ILE A 118 -34.43 8.68 9.38
CA ILE A 118 -34.66 8.31 7.98
C ILE A 118 -34.98 6.81 7.95
N GLU A 119 -36.20 6.46 7.58
CA GLU A 119 -36.74 5.10 7.71
C GLU A 119 -37.21 4.54 6.37
N ASN A 120 -36.77 3.33 6.00
CA ASN A 120 -37.27 2.59 4.83
C ASN A 120 -37.27 3.45 3.55
N CYS A 121 -36.22 4.23 3.34
CA CYS A 121 -35.99 4.94 2.09
C CYS A 121 -35.03 4.11 1.23
N GLU A 122 -35.26 4.05 -0.08
CA GLU A 122 -34.36 3.34 -0.99
C GLU A 122 -32.98 4.03 -1.03
N GLN A 123 -32.99 5.36 -1.08
CA GLN A 123 -31.84 6.20 -0.72
C GLN A 123 -32.21 7.14 0.43
N GLY A 124 -31.36 7.23 1.45
CA GLY A 124 -31.66 8.04 2.63
C GLY A 124 -31.48 9.54 2.41
N VAL A 125 -30.22 9.99 2.32
CA VAL A 125 -29.88 11.40 2.00
C VAL A 125 -28.83 11.43 0.88
N VAL A 126 -29.07 12.25 -0.15
CA VAL A 126 -28.19 12.36 -1.33
C VAL A 126 -27.67 13.79 -1.48
N PHE A 127 -26.34 13.94 -1.36
CA PHE A 127 -25.64 15.17 -1.65
C PHE A 127 -25.10 15.18 -3.07
N TYR A 128 -25.33 16.31 -3.76
CA TYR A 128 -24.78 16.58 -5.09
C TYR A 128 -23.57 17.52 -5.02
N PRO A 129 -22.69 17.55 -6.03
CA PRO A 129 -21.44 18.31 -6.00
C PRO A 129 -21.62 19.79 -5.63
N TYR A 130 -21.00 20.21 -4.53
CA TYR A 130 -21.05 21.56 -3.99
C TYR A 130 -19.84 21.83 -3.09
N LYS A 131 -19.23 23.02 -3.21
CA LYS A 131 -18.14 23.48 -2.35
C LYS A 131 -18.55 24.80 -1.71
N ASN A 132 -18.55 24.82 -0.38
CA ASN A 132 -18.93 26.01 0.38
C ASN A 132 -17.75 26.97 0.48
N TYR A 133 -18.05 28.24 0.74
CA TYR A 133 -17.03 29.26 0.93
C TYR A 133 -17.54 30.37 1.86
N HIS A 134 -16.63 31.10 2.49
CA HIS A 134 -17.00 32.21 3.36
C HIS A 134 -17.43 33.43 2.54
N PRO A 135 -18.60 34.05 2.80
CA PRO A 135 -19.18 35.09 1.93
C PRO A 135 -18.33 36.37 1.79
N TYR A 136 -17.46 36.66 2.76
CA TYR A 136 -16.64 37.88 2.76
C TYR A 136 -15.17 37.65 2.43
N ALA A 137 -14.66 36.45 2.74
CA ALA A 137 -13.26 36.11 2.56
C ALA A 137 -13.05 35.30 1.27
N TYR A 138 -14.11 34.70 0.74
CA TYR A 138 -14.12 33.77 -0.39
C TYR A 138 -13.16 32.59 -0.21
N THR A 139 -12.81 32.28 1.05
CA THR A 139 -12.04 31.12 1.44
C THR A 139 -12.95 29.90 1.47
N HIS A 140 -12.43 28.74 1.07
CA HIS A 140 -13.14 27.46 1.16
C HIS A 140 -13.60 27.16 2.59
N GLU A 141 -14.80 26.60 2.73
CA GLU A 141 -15.43 26.26 4.01
C GLU A 141 -16.06 24.86 3.95
N ALA A 142 -16.21 24.23 5.10
CA ALA A 142 -16.98 22.99 5.21
C ALA A 142 -18.47 23.23 4.89
N ASN A 143 -19.15 22.19 4.42
CA ASN A 143 -20.58 22.19 4.25
C ASN A 143 -21.27 22.34 5.62
N LEU A 144 -22.31 23.18 5.70
CA LEU A 144 -23.05 23.43 6.95
C LEU A 144 -24.05 22.32 7.31
N SER A 145 -24.14 21.25 6.50
CA SER A 145 -24.97 20.08 6.76
C SER A 145 -24.29 19.13 7.76
N TYR A 146 -25.06 18.55 8.67
CA TYR A 146 -24.55 17.57 9.63
C TYR A 146 -25.65 16.67 10.20
N PHE A 147 -25.20 15.54 10.73
CA PHE A 147 -26.03 14.51 11.33
C PHE A 147 -25.54 14.26 12.76
N SER A 148 -26.43 14.43 13.73
CA SER A 148 -26.12 14.22 15.14
C SER A 148 -27.21 13.38 15.79
N GLN A 149 -26.85 12.22 16.33
CA GLN A 149 -27.82 11.30 16.94
C GLN A 149 -28.95 10.91 15.96
N THR A 150 -28.63 10.80 14.67
CA THR A 150 -29.58 10.43 13.62
C THR A 150 -29.67 8.93 13.48
N ARG A 151 -30.88 8.41 13.26
CA ARG A 151 -31.12 7.00 12.94
C ARG A 151 -31.47 6.82 11.47
N PHE A 152 -30.63 6.07 10.76
CA PHE A 152 -30.91 5.53 9.44
C PHE A 152 -31.29 4.05 9.58
N TYR A 153 -32.48 3.68 9.13
CA TYR A 153 -33.01 2.33 9.34
C TYR A 153 -33.75 1.82 8.11
N ASN A 154 -33.45 0.59 7.70
CA ASN A 154 -34.17 -0.13 6.66
C ASN A 154 -34.59 -1.51 7.17
N ASP A 155 -35.89 -1.83 7.06
CA ASP A 155 -36.42 -3.13 7.43
C ASP A 155 -36.24 -4.20 6.34
N LYS A 156 -36.64 -5.43 6.66
CA LYS A 156 -36.52 -6.63 5.80
C LYS A 156 -37.10 -6.50 4.40
N ASN A 157 -38.06 -5.59 4.20
CA ASN A 157 -38.81 -5.44 2.95
C ASN A 157 -38.35 -4.24 2.13
N PHE A 158 -37.45 -3.40 2.67
CA PHE A 158 -36.99 -2.17 2.05
C PHE A 158 -35.46 -2.12 2.03
N PRO A 159 -34.78 -2.98 1.24
CA PRO A 159 -33.32 -2.90 1.08
C PRO A 159 -32.93 -1.50 0.59
N PRO A 160 -31.99 -0.82 1.28
CA PRO A 160 -31.46 0.44 0.78
C PRO A 160 -30.44 0.17 -0.32
N VAL A 161 -30.33 1.10 -1.27
CA VAL A 161 -29.14 1.23 -2.12
C VAL A 161 -28.04 1.90 -1.29
N ASN A 162 -28.32 3.09 -0.75
CA ASN A 162 -27.42 3.79 0.16
C ASN A 162 -28.20 4.59 1.22
N GLN A 163 -27.74 4.61 2.47
CA GLN A 163 -28.39 5.43 3.51
C GLN A 163 -27.92 6.88 3.48
N LEU A 164 -26.66 7.12 3.13
CA LEU A 164 -26.10 8.44 2.92
C LEU A 164 -25.16 8.42 1.70
N LYS A 165 -25.47 9.21 0.67
CA LYS A 165 -24.62 9.40 -0.51
C LYS A 165 -24.02 10.80 -0.53
N MET A 166 -22.71 10.89 -0.73
CA MET A 166 -21.95 12.13 -0.83
C MET A 166 -21.15 12.12 -2.12
N ASP A 167 -21.40 13.10 -2.99
CA ASP A 167 -20.68 13.29 -4.24
C ASP A 167 -20.15 14.72 -4.31
N GLY A 168 -18.83 14.88 -4.35
CA GLY A 168 -18.15 16.17 -4.48
C GLY A 168 -18.42 17.20 -3.37
N VAL A 169 -18.75 16.79 -2.15
CA VAL A 169 -18.99 17.67 -0.98
C VAL A 169 -17.84 17.64 0.01
N ASP A 170 -17.79 18.60 0.95
CA ASP A 170 -16.68 18.73 1.89
C ASP A 170 -17.17 18.92 3.33
N GLY A 171 -16.58 18.21 4.29
CA GLY A 171 -16.71 18.48 5.72
C GLY A 171 -18.03 18.07 6.38
N ILE A 172 -18.76 17.09 5.82
CA ILE A 172 -20.00 16.61 6.45
C ILE A 172 -19.68 15.93 7.79
N GLU A 173 -20.31 16.39 8.88
CA GLU A 173 -20.13 15.79 10.20
C GLU A 173 -21.22 14.76 10.52
N ILE A 174 -20.82 13.59 11.01
CA ILE A 174 -21.68 12.45 11.38
C ILE A 174 -21.29 11.99 12.79
N LYS A 175 -22.09 12.37 13.80
CA LYS A 175 -21.75 12.17 15.21
C LYS A 175 -22.85 11.43 15.97
N GLY A 176 -22.50 10.31 16.59
CA GLY A 176 -23.43 9.49 17.38
C GLY A 176 -24.63 8.92 16.60
N CYS A 177 -24.48 8.71 15.29
CA CYS A 177 -25.55 8.23 14.41
C CYS A 177 -25.62 6.69 14.39
N SER A 178 -26.78 6.11 14.10
CA SER A 178 -26.94 4.66 13.91
C SER A 178 -27.40 4.34 12.50
N PHE A 179 -26.64 3.50 11.79
CA PHE A 179 -26.96 2.97 10.48
C PHE A 179 -27.28 1.47 10.61
N GLU A 180 -28.50 1.08 10.26
CA GLU A 180 -29.01 -0.27 10.43
C GLU A 180 -29.73 -0.75 9.17
N ASN A 181 -29.35 -1.95 8.71
CA ASN A 181 -30.01 -2.65 7.63
C ASN A 181 -30.49 -4.05 8.09
N ASP A 182 -31.79 -4.30 8.02
CA ASP A 182 -32.36 -5.63 8.29
C ASP A 182 -32.75 -6.37 7.00
N ALA A 183 -32.52 -5.79 5.81
CA ALA A 183 -32.86 -6.42 4.53
C ALA A 183 -31.98 -7.64 4.24
N THR A 184 -32.62 -8.77 3.98
CA THR A 184 -31.91 -10.05 3.77
C THR A 184 -30.79 -9.92 2.74
N PRO A 185 -29.56 -10.39 3.02
CA PRO A 185 -28.46 -10.36 2.05
C PRO A 185 -28.85 -10.99 0.71
N SER A 186 -28.44 -10.36 -0.39
CA SER A 186 -28.71 -10.86 -1.74
C SER A 186 -27.66 -10.38 -2.72
N ASP A 187 -27.32 -11.21 -3.70
CA ASP A 187 -26.32 -10.87 -4.74
C ASP A 187 -26.80 -9.75 -5.70
N TYR A 188 -28.08 -9.36 -5.65
CA TYR A 188 -28.67 -8.34 -6.53
C TYR A 188 -28.75 -6.95 -5.90
N SER A 189 -28.46 -6.84 -4.61
CA SER A 189 -28.58 -5.60 -3.84
C SER A 189 -27.42 -5.54 -2.88
N MET A 190 -26.57 -4.54 -3.04
CA MET A 190 -25.41 -4.30 -2.17
C MET A 190 -25.62 -3.04 -1.32
N PRO A 191 -26.44 -3.09 -0.27
CA PRO A 191 -26.64 -1.99 0.66
C PRO A 191 -25.36 -1.33 1.14
N VAL A 192 -25.28 -0.01 0.99
CA VAL A 192 -24.20 0.81 1.51
C VAL A 192 -24.69 1.74 2.64
N GLY A 193 -23.96 1.80 3.74
CA GLY A 193 -24.27 2.77 4.81
C GLY A 193 -23.96 4.20 4.33
N ILE A 194 -22.67 4.48 4.11
CA ILE A 194 -22.17 5.72 3.52
C ILE A 194 -21.48 5.42 2.20
N PHE A 195 -21.95 6.06 1.12
CA PHE A 195 -21.36 6.00 -0.20
C PHE A 195 -20.76 7.36 -0.56
N SER A 196 -19.43 7.46 -0.60
CA SER A 196 -18.69 8.70 -0.78
C SER A 196 -17.86 8.68 -2.06
N ILE A 197 -18.01 9.69 -2.90
CA ILE A 197 -17.19 9.92 -4.09
C ILE A 197 -16.60 11.32 -3.99
N SER A 198 -15.26 11.39 -3.95
CA SER A 198 -14.50 12.65 -3.97
C SER A 198 -15.01 13.67 -2.95
N SER A 199 -15.36 13.15 -1.77
CA SER A 199 -15.96 13.91 -0.68
C SER A 199 -15.20 13.66 0.62
N THR A 200 -15.16 14.68 1.49
CA THR A 200 -14.62 14.56 2.84
C THR A 200 -15.74 14.55 3.87
N PHE A 201 -15.52 13.80 4.95
CA PHE A 201 -16.46 13.74 6.06
C PHE A 201 -15.76 13.27 7.33
N TYR A 202 -16.40 13.55 8.45
CA TYR A 202 -16.00 13.06 9.76
C TYR A 202 -17.10 12.19 10.36
N ALA A 203 -16.78 10.93 10.64
CA ALA A 203 -17.64 10.02 11.39
C ALA A 203 -17.04 9.73 12.77
N GLY A 204 -17.81 9.96 13.83
CA GLY A 204 -17.34 9.63 15.18
C GLY A 204 -18.35 9.82 16.29
N ASN A 205 -17.87 10.02 17.51
CA ASN A 205 -18.72 10.12 18.70
C ASN A 205 -19.41 11.48 18.82
N TYR A 206 -20.66 11.44 19.28
CA TYR A 206 -21.32 12.61 19.85
C TYR A 206 -21.04 12.68 21.35
N VAL A 207 -20.54 13.83 21.81
CA VAL A 207 -20.28 14.08 23.23
C VAL A 207 -21.29 15.11 23.73
N PRO A 208 -22.25 14.72 24.60
CA PRO A 208 -23.25 15.66 25.11
C PRO A 208 -22.60 16.73 26.00
N LEU A 209 -23.07 17.98 25.87
CA LEU A 209 -22.67 19.10 26.72
C LEU A 209 -23.74 19.36 27.81
N PRO A 210 -23.35 19.71 29.06
CA PRO A 210 -21.99 19.66 29.60
C PRO A 210 -21.49 18.20 29.69
N TRP A 211 -20.16 17.98 29.70
CA TRP A 211 -19.42 16.70 29.64
C TRP A 211 -19.77 15.59 30.68
N GLU A 212 -21.01 15.53 31.16
CA GLU A 212 -21.48 14.61 32.21
C GLU A 212 -22.12 13.31 31.67
N GLY A 213 -22.26 13.16 30.35
CA GLY A 213 -22.86 11.97 29.73
C GLY A 213 -21.83 11.08 29.01
N ASP A 214 -22.15 9.79 28.92
CA ASP A 214 -21.37 8.85 28.11
C ASP A 214 -21.42 9.25 26.63
N PRO A 215 -20.27 9.28 25.92
CA PRO A 215 -20.25 9.52 24.48
C PRO A 215 -21.16 8.55 23.74
N VAL A 216 -22.00 9.06 22.84
CA VAL A 216 -22.83 8.26 21.95
C VAL A 216 -22.01 7.93 20.71
N ARG A 217 -21.68 6.64 20.53
CA ARG A 217 -20.89 6.19 19.37
C ARG A 217 -21.72 6.15 18.10
N THR A 218 -21.08 6.46 16.97
CA THR A 218 -21.66 6.13 15.66
C THR A 218 -21.55 4.63 15.40
N THR A 219 -22.59 4.01 14.82
CA THR A 219 -22.64 2.57 14.58
C THR A 219 -23.08 2.21 13.16
N PHE A 220 -22.52 1.13 12.62
CA PHE A 220 -22.90 0.54 11.32
C PHE A 220 -23.15 -0.95 11.45
N LYS A 221 -24.29 -1.44 10.95
CA LYS A 221 -24.69 -2.82 11.11
C LYS A 221 -25.33 -3.42 9.86
N ASN A 222 -24.86 -4.61 9.48
CA ASN A 222 -25.43 -5.50 8.45
C ASN A 222 -25.43 -4.92 7.02
N PHE A 223 -24.37 -4.21 6.62
CA PHE A 223 -24.19 -3.71 5.25
C PHE A 223 -23.21 -4.57 4.47
N ASP A 224 -23.37 -4.62 3.15
CA ASP A 224 -22.36 -5.13 2.25
C ASP A 224 -21.12 -4.23 2.34
N LYS A 225 -21.31 -2.91 2.35
CA LYS A 225 -20.26 -1.93 2.62
C LYS A 225 -20.79 -0.89 3.62
N ALA A 226 -20.33 -0.91 4.86
CA ALA A 226 -20.79 0.09 5.84
C ALA A 226 -20.32 1.50 5.46
N ILE A 227 -19.07 1.64 5.04
CA ILE A 227 -18.54 2.83 4.40
C ILE A 227 -17.83 2.42 3.10
N PHE A 228 -18.23 3.01 2.00
CA PHE A 228 -17.55 2.95 0.71
C PHE A 228 -17.08 4.35 0.35
N ALA A 229 -15.78 4.53 0.14
CA ALA A 229 -15.24 5.81 -0.30
C ALA A 229 -14.21 5.64 -1.41
N VAL A 230 -14.39 6.43 -2.47
CA VAL A 230 -13.45 6.51 -3.58
C VAL A 230 -13.15 7.96 -3.91
N ASN A 231 -11.89 8.24 -4.22
CA ASN A 231 -11.48 9.57 -4.67
C ASN A 231 -11.06 9.51 -6.14
N ASN A 232 -11.43 10.57 -6.87
CA ASN A 232 -11.00 10.78 -8.26
C ASN A 232 -10.08 12.00 -8.39
N SER A 233 -9.81 12.73 -7.32
CA SER A 233 -8.97 13.93 -7.27
C SER A 233 -8.15 13.91 -5.98
N ALA A 234 -7.01 14.62 -5.96
CA ALA A 234 -6.14 14.77 -4.78
C ALA A 234 -6.82 15.65 -3.70
N TYR A 235 -8.02 15.24 -3.26
CA TYR A 235 -8.90 15.96 -2.36
C TYR A 235 -9.17 15.16 -1.09
N GLY A 236 -8.56 15.65 -0.01
CA GLY A 236 -9.15 15.69 1.32
C GLY A 236 -9.14 14.39 2.14
N ASN A 237 -9.10 14.58 3.46
CA ASN A 237 -8.99 13.56 4.49
C ASN A 237 -10.39 13.08 4.92
N ILE A 238 -10.64 11.76 4.86
CA ILE A 238 -11.78 11.14 5.53
C ILE A 238 -11.31 10.72 6.93
N LYS A 239 -12.00 11.19 7.96
CA LYS A 239 -11.69 10.82 9.35
C LYS A 239 -12.82 9.98 9.97
N ILE A 240 -12.47 8.79 10.43
CA ILE A 240 -13.35 7.81 11.07
C ILE A 240 -12.74 7.49 12.44
N ASP A 241 -13.40 7.95 13.49
CA ASP A 241 -12.85 7.99 14.85
C ASP A 241 -13.85 7.46 15.86
N SER A 242 -13.47 6.40 16.59
CA SER A 242 -14.27 5.82 17.66
C SER A 242 -15.64 5.27 17.21
N VAL A 243 -15.74 4.81 15.97
CA VAL A 243 -16.95 4.19 15.37
C VAL A 243 -16.99 2.70 15.65
N TYR A 244 -18.19 2.14 15.80
CA TYR A 244 -18.41 0.70 15.97
C TYR A 244 -19.07 0.07 14.73
N PHE A 245 -18.40 -0.92 14.15
CA PHE A 245 -18.85 -1.67 12.98
C PHE A 245 -19.21 -3.09 13.41
N GLU A 246 -20.44 -3.51 13.10
CA GLU A 246 -20.95 -4.82 13.48
C GLU A 246 -21.43 -5.60 12.26
N ASP A 247 -20.74 -6.70 11.95
CA ASP A 247 -21.24 -7.75 11.06
C ASP A 247 -21.58 -7.22 9.66
N ASN A 248 -20.66 -6.45 9.09
CA ASN A 248 -20.71 -5.92 7.72
C ASN A 248 -19.77 -6.75 6.82
N LEU A 249 -20.11 -6.97 5.56
CA LEU A 249 -19.25 -7.72 4.62
C LEU A 249 -17.93 -6.96 4.37
N ARG A 250 -18.00 -5.64 4.25
CA ARG A 250 -16.90 -4.69 4.44
C ARG A 250 -17.29 -3.67 5.50
N GLY A 251 -16.48 -3.51 6.54
CA GLY A 251 -16.65 -2.39 7.47
C GLY A 251 -16.36 -1.06 6.77
N ILE A 252 -15.18 -0.94 6.19
CA ILE A 252 -14.75 0.20 5.39
C ILE A 252 -14.08 -0.31 4.12
N TYR A 253 -14.45 0.25 2.97
CA TYR A 253 -13.76 0.09 1.70
C TYR A 253 -13.27 1.46 1.22
N LEU A 254 -11.97 1.56 0.94
CA LEU A 254 -11.33 2.74 0.35
C LEU A 254 -10.65 2.38 -0.97
N SER A 255 -10.80 3.23 -1.99
CA SER A 255 -9.98 3.17 -3.21
C SER A 255 -9.47 4.54 -3.64
N ALA A 256 -8.16 4.65 -3.84
CA ALA A 256 -7.46 5.87 -4.21
C ALA A 256 -7.72 7.06 -3.27
N VAL A 257 -7.94 6.80 -1.97
CA VAL A 257 -8.22 7.83 -0.96
C VAL A 257 -6.92 8.17 -0.25
N ASP A 258 -6.41 9.38 -0.50
CA ASP A 258 -5.20 9.89 0.13
C ASP A 258 -5.48 10.48 1.53
N TYR A 259 -4.55 10.25 2.44
CA TYR A 259 -4.51 10.71 3.83
C TYR A 259 -5.77 10.42 4.67
N PRO A 260 -6.44 9.26 4.58
CA PRO A 260 -7.53 8.93 5.49
C PRO A 260 -7.01 8.66 6.91
N VAL A 261 -7.83 8.97 7.91
CA VAL A 261 -7.55 8.76 9.33
C VAL A 261 -8.60 7.80 9.91
N ILE A 262 -8.19 6.56 10.22
CA ILE A 262 -9.05 5.49 10.73
C ILE A 262 -8.50 5.07 12.11
N ILE A 263 -9.13 5.58 13.17
CA ILE A 263 -8.55 5.51 14.51
C ILE A 263 -9.55 5.11 15.59
N GLN A 264 -9.08 4.35 16.57
CA GLN A 264 -9.84 4.03 17.78
C GLN A 264 -11.21 3.36 17.48
N ASN A 265 -11.38 2.78 16.29
CA ASN A 265 -12.60 2.12 15.87
C ASN A 265 -12.63 0.66 16.34
N GLU A 266 -13.83 0.12 16.44
CA GLU A 266 -14.06 -1.26 16.87
C GLU A 266 -14.85 -2.00 15.78
N PHE A 267 -14.28 -3.10 15.29
CA PHE A 267 -14.83 -3.92 14.21
C PHE A 267 -15.12 -5.32 14.72
N ASN A 268 -16.39 -5.61 15.00
CA ASN A 268 -16.88 -6.96 15.11
C ASN A 268 -17.15 -7.49 13.70
N VAL A 269 -16.07 -7.88 13.01
CA VAL A 269 -16.05 -8.25 11.58
C VAL A 269 -17.12 -9.29 11.29
N ARG A 270 -17.24 -10.31 12.14
CA ARG A 270 -18.30 -11.33 12.01
C ARG A 270 -18.80 -11.78 13.36
N LYS A 271 -20.12 -11.70 13.58
CA LYS A 271 -20.73 -12.25 14.80
C LYS A 271 -20.80 -13.76 14.78
N ARG A 272 -20.92 -14.36 15.98
CA ARG A 272 -21.22 -15.79 16.15
C ARG A 272 -22.45 -16.24 15.36
N PHE A 273 -23.49 -15.42 15.40
CA PHE A 273 -24.72 -15.59 14.63
C PHE A 273 -24.79 -14.42 13.65
N SER A 274 -24.03 -14.56 12.56
CA SER A 274 -23.92 -13.52 11.55
C SER A 274 -25.21 -13.37 10.77
N PHE A 275 -25.49 -12.14 10.37
CA PHE A 275 -26.47 -11.76 9.38
C PHE A 275 -26.16 -12.36 8.01
N PHE A 276 -24.88 -12.44 7.67
CA PHE A 276 -24.38 -13.02 6.44
C PHE A 276 -24.24 -14.55 6.55
N PRO A 277 -24.52 -15.31 5.47
CA PRO A 277 -24.36 -16.77 5.46
C PRO A 277 -22.91 -17.18 5.77
N GLU A 278 -22.69 -18.42 6.23
CA GLU A 278 -21.34 -18.93 6.53
C GLU A 278 -20.52 -19.18 5.26
N ASN A 279 -21.16 -19.64 4.19
CA ASN A 279 -20.53 -19.83 2.89
C ASN A 279 -20.82 -18.61 2.03
N LEU A 280 -19.88 -17.67 1.99
CA LEU A 280 -19.94 -16.49 1.13
C LEU A 280 -19.43 -16.78 -0.29
N GLY A 281 -19.12 -18.04 -0.63
CA GLY A 281 -18.51 -18.38 -1.91
C GLY A 281 -17.05 -17.94 -1.94
N ASP A 282 -16.68 -17.15 -2.95
CA ASP A 282 -15.36 -16.52 -3.07
C ASP A 282 -15.25 -15.20 -2.27
N ASP A 283 -16.34 -14.74 -1.65
CA ASP A 283 -16.36 -13.55 -0.82
C ASP A 283 -15.91 -13.83 0.63
N ALA A 284 -15.41 -12.79 1.30
CA ALA A 284 -15.01 -12.84 2.72
C ALA A 284 -15.63 -11.69 3.52
N MET A 285 -15.57 -11.74 4.85
CA MET A 285 -15.89 -10.56 5.68
C MET A 285 -14.61 -9.85 6.11
N ILE A 286 -14.53 -8.54 5.88
CA ILE A 286 -13.31 -7.76 6.10
C ILE A 286 -13.63 -6.50 6.89
N GLY A 287 -12.87 -6.22 7.94
CA GLY A 287 -13.04 -4.99 8.74
C GLY A 287 -12.71 -3.74 7.94
N LEU A 288 -11.46 -3.63 7.49
CA LEU A 288 -10.95 -2.54 6.67
C LEU A 288 -10.32 -3.08 5.38
N TYR A 289 -10.78 -2.58 4.24
CA TYR A 289 -10.22 -2.86 2.92
C TYR A 289 -9.70 -1.56 2.30
N ILE A 290 -8.41 -1.48 1.99
CA ILE A 290 -7.82 -0.38 1.21
C ILE A 290 -7.28 -0.97 -0.09
N ASN A 291 -7.87 -0.53 -1.19
CA ASN A 291 -7.51 -0.91 -2.55
C ASN A 291 -6.80 0.24 -3.24
N ASP A 292 -5.86 -0.09 -4.12
CA ASP A 292 -5.21 0.83 -5.04
C ASP A 292 -4.37 1.94 -4.36
N PRO A 293 -3.57 2.70 -5.14
CA PRO A 293 -2.64 3.68 -4.59
C PRO A 293 -3.32 4.68 -3.65
N SER A 294 -2.99 4.62 -2.36
CA SER A 294 -3.56 5.44 -1.30
C SER A 294 -2.44 5.86 -0.35
N ASP A 295 -2.09 7.14 -0.35
CA ASP A 295 -0.90 7.61 0.38
C ASP A 295 -1.25 8.17 1.74
N GLY A 296 -0.30 8.06 2.67
CA GLY A 296 -0.35 8.74 3.95
C GLY A 296 -1.50 8.34 4.86
N PHE A 297 -2.15 7.20 4.63
CA PHE A 297 -3.21 6.72 5.51
C PHE A 297 -2.68 6.49 6.93
N VAL A 298 -3.55 6.69 7.90
CA VAL A 298 -3.26 6.40 9.30
C VAL A 298 -4.31 5.44 9.83
N VAL A 299 -3.87 4.21 10.11
CA VAL A 299 -4.70 3.12 10.63
C VAL A 299 -4.11 2.68 11.96
N GLU A 300 -4.64 3.23 13.05
CA GLU A 300 -4.05 3.04 14.37
C GLU A 300 -5.05 2.98 15.52
N GLU A 301 -4.69 2.21 16.55
CA GLU A 301 -5.50 1.99 17.77
C GLU A 301 -6.90 1.40 17.51
N ASN A 302 -7.12 0.76 16.36
CA ASN A 302 -8.38 0.07 16.08
C ASN A 302 -8.36 -1.36 16.66
N GLU A 303 -9.54 -1.91 16.91
CA GLU A 303 -9.74 -3.29 17.36
C GLU A 303 -10.57 -4.07 16.34
N PHE A 304 -10.02 -5.19 15.84
CA PHE A 304 -10.66 -6.05 14.85
C PHE A 304 -10.82 -7.46 15.41
N TYR A 305 -12.04 -7.99 15.36
CA TYR A 305 -12.31 -9.33 15.87
C TYR A 305 -13.52 -10.01 15.26
N THR A 306 -13.65 -11.32 15.53
CA THR A 306 -14.89 -12.06 15.28
C THR A 306 -15.45 -12.68 16.56
N GLY A 307 -16.75 -12.96 16.56
CA GLY A 307 -17.41 -13.81 17.55
C GLY A 307 -17.35 -15.31 17.23
N LEU A 308 -16.51 -15.74 16.28
CA LEU A 308 -16.36 -17.14 15.92
C LEU A 308 -15.55 -17.91 16.97
N HIS A 309 -15.70 -19.23 16.99
CA HIS A 309 -14.85 -20.11 17.81
C HIS A 309 -13.67 -20.59 16.96
N SER A 310 -12.53 -20.88 17.58
CA SER A 310 -11.26 -21.18 16.90
C SER A 310 -11.37 -22.19 15.76
N GLY A 311 -12.09 -23.30 15.95
CA GLY A 311 -12.26 -24.33 14.91
C GLY A 311 -13.03 -23.91 13.66
N LYS A 312 -13.72 -22.75 13.67
CA LYS A 312 -14.38 -22.17 12.49
C LYS A 312 -13.51 -21.19 11.71
N LEU A 313 -12.43 -20.68 12.33
CA LEU A 313 -11.55 -19.70 11.68
C LEU A 313 -10.82 -20.30 10.47
N GLU A 314 -10.65 -21.62 10.44
CA GLU A 314 -10.06 -22.36 9.33
C GLU A 314 -10.95 -22.44 8.08
N THR A 315 -12.28 -22.31 8.24
CA THR A 315 -13.24 -22.57 7.17
C THR A 315 -14.12 -21.36 6.83
N THR A 316 -14.06 -20.30 7.63
CA THR A 316 -14.84 -19.07 7.42
C THR A 316 -13.84 -17.93 7.23
N GLN A 317 -13.80 -17.32 6.06
CA GLN A 317 -12.81 -16.28 5.75
C GLN A 317 -13.21 -14.94 6.38
N CYS A 318 -12.48 -14.53 7.42
CA CYS A 318 -12.62 -13.22 8.05
C CYS A 318 -11.25 -12.56 8.22
N ALA A 319 -11.08 -11.35 7.68
CA ALA A 319 -9.86 -10.57 7.84
C ALA A 319 -10.10 -9.28 8.64
N GLY A 320 -9.10 -8.88 9.42
CA GLY A 320 -9.13 -7.58 10.10
C GLY A 320 -8.91 -6.46 9.10
N ILE A 321 -7.72 -6.45 8.50
CA ILE A 321 -7.28 -5.44 7.53
C ILE A 321 -6.81 -6.15 6.25
N HIS A 322 -7.23 -5.63 5.10
CA HIS A 322 -6.83 -6.09 3.78
C HIS A 322 -6.34 -4.90 2.95
N LEU A 323 -5.12 -5.02 2.40
CA LEU A 323 -4.41 -3.97 1.68
C LEU A 323 -3.98 -4.52 0.33
N THR A 324 -4.31 -3.80 -0.73
CA THR A 324 -4.11 -4.27 -2.10
C THR A 324 -3.58 -3.13 -2.95
N ASN A 325 -2.40 -3.30 -3.57
CA ASN A 325 -1.78 -2.31 -4.45
C ASN A 325 -1.77 -0.87 -3.90
N THR A 326 -1.46 -0.70 -2.60
CA THR A 326 -1.52 0.62 -1.94
C THR A 326 -0.46 1.61 -2.38
N GLY A 327 0.45 1.20 -3.28
CA GLY A 327 1.50 2.05 -3.86
C GLY A 327 2.79 2.04 -3.06
N GLY A 328 3.75 2.88 -3.47
CA GLY A 328 5.10 2.93 -2.90
C GLY A 328 5.27 3.81 -1.66
N TYR A 329 4.24 4.55 -1.26
CA TYR A 329 4.34 5.48 -0.13
C TYR A 329 4.61 4.73 1.18
N PRO A 330 5.46 5.26 2.09
CA PRO A 330 5.80 4.62 3.36
C PRO A 330 4.65 4.73 4.38
N ASN A 331 3.61 3.95 4.14
CA ASN A 331 2.42 3.82 4.95
C ASN A 331 2.64 2.89 6.17
N GLU A 332 1.81 3.03 7.20
CA GLU A 332 1.93 2.21 8.41
C GLU A 332 0.56 1.70 8.89
N ILE A 333 0.50 0.40 9.17
CA ILE A 333 -0.55 -0.18 10.03
C ILE A 333 0.04 -0.31 11.43
N TYR A 334 -0.47 0.51 12.36
CA TYR A 334 0.23 0.79 13.59
C TYR A 334 -0.63 0.59 14.84
N ASN A 335 -0.16 -0.18 15.82
CA ASN A 335 -0.78 -0.25 17.16
C ASN A 335 -2.27 -0.65 17.16
N ASN A 336 -2.70 -1.52 16.24
CA ASN A 336 -4.03 -2.10 16.24
C ASN A 336 -4.08 -3.41 17.03
N LYS A 337 -5.25 -3.77 17.55
CA LYS A 337 -5.53 -5.07 18.16
C LYS A 337 -6.30 -5.94 17.18
N LEU A 338 -5.79 -7.13 16.90
CA LEU A 338 -6.41 -8.08 15.97
C LEU A 338 -6.53 -9.43 16.67
N HIS A 339 -7.75 -9.94 16.83
CA HIS A 339 -7.94 -11.20 17.53
C HIS A 339 -9.12 -12.02 17.01
N ASP A 340 -9.03 -13.35 17.13
CA ASP A 340 -10.08 -14.26 16.67
C ASP A 340 -10.42 -14.11 15.17
N LEU A 341 -9.42 -13.90 14.32
CA LEU A 341 -9.58 -13.74 12.88
C LEU A 341 -8.96 -14.91 12.11
N THR A 342 -9.42 -15.15 10.89
CA THR A 342 -8.72 -16.06 9.97
C THR A 342 -7.38 -15.47 9.60
N VAL A 343 -7.37 -14.20 9.19
CA VAL A 343 -6.15 -13.43 8.94
C VAL A 343 -6.25 -12.11 9.67
N GLY A 344 -5.21 -11.73 10.41
CA GLY A 344 -5.14 -10.40 11.00
C GLY A 344 -5.02 -9.33 9.91
N ILE A 345 -3.89 -9.33 9.20
CA ILE A 345 -3.57 -8.40 8.12
C ILE A 345 -3.19 -9.17 6.85
N THR A 346 -3.85 -8.85 5.73
CA THR A 346 -3.44 -9.27 4.39
C THR A 346 -2.84 -8.08 3.64
N ALA A 347 -1.71 -8.30 2.96
CA ALA A 347 -1.11 -7.36 2.02
C ALA A 347 -0.88 -8.06 0.66
N ALA A 348 -1.57 -7.61 -0.39
CA ALA A 348 -1.54 -8.19 -1.72
C ALA A 348 -0.99 -7.18 -2.75
N GLY A 349 -0.25 -7.70 -3.74
CA GLY A 349 0.24 -6.89 -4.85
C GLY A 349 1.38 -5.95 -4.47
N SER A 350 1.46 -4.77 -5.08
CA SER A 350 2.54 -3.79 -4.88
C SER A 350 2.23 -2.78 -3.79
N ASN A 351 2.88 -2.91 -2.64
CA ASN A 351 2.76 -2.00 -1.50
C ASN A 351 4.13 -1.43 -1.10
N GLN A 352 5.03 -1.25 -2.08
CA GLN A 352 6.38 -0.72 -1.91
C GLN A 352 6.88 -0.02 -3.18
N ASP A 353 7.89 0.83 -3.03
CA ASP A 353 8.43 1.68 -4.11
C ASP A 353 9.46 0.97 -5.01
N GLY A 354 9.73 -0.32 -4.76
CA GLY A 354 10.76 -1.10 -5.45
C GLY A 354 12.19 -0.87 -4.96
N ASN A 355 12.40 0.10 -4.08
CA ASN A 355 13.68 0.39 -3.43
C ASN A 355 13.57 0.14 -1.91
N SER A 356 12.86 -0.93 -1.54
CA SER A 356 12.68 -1.41 -0.16
C SER A 356 11.87 -0.53 0.79
N ALA A 357 11.42 0.66 0.38
CA ALA A 357 10.50 1.50 1.17
C ALA A 357 9.05 1.21 0.81
N GLY A 358 8.12 1.41 1.74
CA GLY A 358 6.71 1.13 1.50
C GLY A 358 5.93 0.84 2.77
N LEU A 359 4.90 0.01 2.65
CA LEU A 359 4.05 -0.39 3.77
C LEU A 359 4.84 -1.09 4.89
N CYS A 360 4.71 -0.57 6.10
CA CYS A 360 5.18 -1.22 7.33
C CYS A 360 4.01 -1.65 8.24
N ILE A 361 4.14 -2.84 8.81
CA ILE A 361 3.23 -3.40 9.82
C ILE A 361 3.98 -3.36 11.15
N LYS A 362 3.64 -2.40 12.02
CA LYS A 362 4.38 -2.15 13.26
C LYS A 362 3.45 -2.11 14.46
N CYS A 363 3.95 -2.55 15.62
CA CYS A 363 3.29 -2.38 16.90
C CYS A 363 1.89 -2.98 17.05
N ASN A 364 1.42 -3.83 16.14
CA ASN A 364 0.10 -4.46 16.25
C ASN A 364 0.11 -5.61 17.27
N ASP A 365 -1.00 -5.83 17.97
CA ASP A 365 -1.20 -6.99 18.85
C ASP A 365 -2.09 -8.01 18.18
N PHE A 366 -1.54 -9.19 17.89
CA PHE A 366 -2.29 -10.33 17.38
C PHE A 366 -2.56 -11.33 18.50
N THR A 367 -3.79 -11.84 18.58
CA THR A 367 -4.16 -12.86 19.58
C THR A 367 -5.19 -13.84 19.01
N ARG A 368 -4.84 -15.13 18.97
CA ARG A 368 -5.73 -16.20 18.46
C ARG A 368 -6.21 -15.97 17.02
N CYS A 369 -5.42 -15.29 16.18
CA CYS A 369 -5.63 -15.33 14.74
C CYS A 369 -5.08 -16.66 14.18
N PHE A 370 -5.72 -17.20 13.15
CA PHE A 370 -5.21 -18.40 12.47
C PHE A 370 -3.94 -18.08 11.67
N ASN A 371 -3.92 -16.92 11.01
CA ASN A 371 -2.73 -16.27 10.49
C ASN A 371 -2.67 -14.82 10.97
N ASP A 372 -1.52 -14.32 11.42
CA ASP A 372 -1.43 -12.91 11.86
C ASP A 372 -1.22 -11.97 10.66
N VAL A 373 -0.21 -12.25 9.84
CA VAL A 373 0.16 -11.46 8.65
C VAL A 373 0.35 -12.37 7.44
N TYR A 374 -0.32 -12.02 6.34
CA TYR A 374 -0.22 -12.73 5.07
C TYR A 374 0.13 -11.76 3.92
N ILE A 375 1.34 -11.91 3.38
CA ILE A 375 1.79 -11.16 2.19
C ILE A 375 1.69 -12.06 0.97
N THR A 376 1.05 -11.58 -0.09
CA THR A 376 0.86 -12.32 -1.35
C THR A 376 1.00 -11.44 -2.58
N ASN A 377 1.15 -12.09 -3.74
CA ASN A 377 1.19 -11.42 -5.03
C ASN A 377 -0.23 -11.20 -5.61
N GLU A 378 -0.35 -10.16 -6.44
CA GLU A 378 -1.48 -9.88 -7.32
C GLU A 378 -0.94 -9.13 -8.55
N GLY A 379 -1.46 -9.44 -9.74
CA GLY A 379 -1.60 -8.47 -10.84
C GLY A 379 -0.35 -7.82 -11.45
N GLY A 380 0.86 -8.17 -11.03
CA GLY A 380 2.10 -7.54 -11.50
C GLY A 380 3.33 -8.45 -11.44
N THR A 381 4.43 -8.02 -12.04
CA THR A 381 5.71 -8.75 -12.09
C THR A 381 6.86 -8.06 -11.36
N THR A 382 6.67 -6.83 -10.88
CA THR A 382 7.73 -6.01 -10.26
C THR A 382 7.27 -5.49 -8.89
N ASN A 383 8.20 -5.40 -7.94
CA ASN A 383 8.03 -4.73 -6.63
C ASN A 383 6.82 -5.19 -5.80
N LEU A 384 6.58 -6.51 -5.76
CA LEU A 384 5.48 -7.11 -5.01
C LEU A 384 5.80 -7.25 -3.52
N GLY A 385 4.77 -7.17 -2.67
CA GLY A 385 4.90 -7.29 -1.22
C GLY A 385 4.90 -5.93 -0.52
N ILE A 386 5.56 -5.87 0.64
CA ILE A 386 5.61 -4.69 1.52
C ILE A 386 7.06 -4.22 1.67
N ALA A 387 7.30 -3.15 2.45
CA ALA A 387 8.65 -2.65 2.71
C ALA A 387 9.58 -3.79 3.20
N THR A 388 10.80 -3.84 2.68
CA THR A 388 11.77 -4.87 3.06
C THR A 388 12.03 -4.83 4.55
N ASP A 389 12.29 -3.65 5.12
CA ASP A 389 12.59 -3.51 6.55
C ASP A 389 11.34 -3.14 7.34
N GLN A 390 10.90 -4.04 8.24
CA GLN A 390 9.75 -3.79 9.14
C GLN A 390 10.18 -3.16 10.49
N GLY A 391 11.45 -2.78 10.59
CA GLY A 391 12.07 -2.11 11.74
C GLY A 391 13.57 -1.98 11.52
N VAL A 392 14.19 -0.97 12.10
CA VAL A 392 15.62 -0.66 11.89
C VAL A 392 16.41 -1.07 13.13
N PRO A 393 17.51 -1.85 12.98
CA PRO A 393 18.38 -2.16 14.11
C PRO A 393 19.11 -0.91 14.59
N VAL A 394 19.19 -0.72 15.91
CA VAL A 394 19.85 0.44 16.52
C VAL A 394 21.35 0.16 16.67
N PRO A 395 22.22 1.13 16.32
CA PRO A 395 23.66 1.03 16.60
C PRO A 395 23.92 0.76 18.07
N VAL A 396 25.03 0.07 18.38
CA VAL A 396 25.40 -0.24 19.77
C VAL A 396 25.45 1.05 20.60
N PRO A 397 24.55 1.22 21.60
CA PRO A 397 24.51 2.42 22.41
C PRO A 397 25.72 2.48 23.36
N PRO A 398 26.02 3.66 23.94
CA PRO A 398 27.01 3.78 25.02
C PRO A 398 26.75 2.78 26.16
N GLU A 399 27.81 2.36 26.85
CA GLU A 399 27.73 1.35 27.91
C GLU A 399 26.74 1.77 29.01
N GLY A 400 25.69 0.97 29.22
CA GLY A 400 24.63 1.22 30.21
C GLY A 400 23.38 1.93 29.68
N GLU A 401 23.36 2.31 28.40
CA GLU A 401 22.18 2.88 27.73
C GLU A 401 21.47 1.84 26.87
N LEU A 402 20.16 2.01 26.68
CA LEU A 402 19.36 1.25 25.71
C LEU A 402 19.08 2.13 24.50
N GLY A 403 19.05 1.51 23.32
CA GLY A 403 18.63 2.18 22.10
C GLY A 403 17.16 2.58 22.14
N ASP A 404 16.76 3.48 21.24
CA ASP A 404 15.37 3.91 21.10
C ASP A 404 14.46 2.70 20.78
N PRO A 405 13.52 2.34 21.69
CA PRO A 405 12.70 1.15 21.52
C PRO A 405 11.65 1.30 20.40
N THR A 406 11.48 2.48 19.80
CA THR A 406 10.51 2.68 18.71
C THR A 406 11.03 2.23 17.32
N GLN A 407 12.33 1.93 17.23
CA GLN A 407 12.99 1.60 15.96
C GLN A 407 12.64 0.19 15.46
N ALA A 408 12.58 -0.79 16.37
CA ALA A 408 12.13 -2.15 16.05
C ALA A 408 10.63 -2.22 15.70
N ALA A 409 10.20 -3.34 15.12
CA ALA A 409 8.84 -3.52 14.61
C ALA A 409 7.77 -3.48 15.70
N GLY A 410 8.01 -4.15 16.83
CA GLY A 410 7.15 -4.10 18.02
C GLY A 410 5.81 -4.84 17.93
N ASN A 411 5.51 -5.60 16.86
CA ASN A 411 4.29 -6.42 16.83
C ASN A 411 4.38 -7.57 17.84
N THR A 412 3.24 -7.95 18.42
CA THR A 412 3.09 -9.17 19.23
C THR A 412 2.23 -10.18 18.48
N PHE A 413 2.59 -11.45 18.49
CA PHE A 413 2.01 -12.48 17.62
C PHE A 413 1.14 -13.49 18.37
N SER A 414 0.19 -14.10 17.67
CA SER A 414 -0.67 -15.17 18.20
C SER A 414 0.13 -16.42 18.54
N GLU A 415 -0.35 -17.23 19.49
CA GLU A 415 0.13 -18.61 19.61
C GLU A 415 -0.27 -19.41 18.37
N THR A 416 0.71 -20.11 17.77
CA THR A 416 0.54 -20.84 16.50
C THR A 416 0.64 -22.34 16.73
N ASP A 417 -0.23 -23.11 16.10
CA ASP A 417 -0.05 -24.57 16.05
C ASP A 417 1.05 -24.89 15.04
N VAL A 418 2.29 -25.02 15.54
CA VAL A 418 3.48 -25.32 14.73
C VAL A 418 3.42 -26.66 13.98
N GLN A 419 2.45 -27.53 14.31
CA GLN A 419 2.21 -28.78 13.56
C GLN A 419 1.28 -28.59 12.37
N ASN A 420 0.50 -27.51 12.34
CA ASN A 420 -0.37 -27.17 11.22
C ASN A 420 0.38 -26.26 10.23
N PRO A 421 0.74 -26.73 9.03
CA PRO A 421 1.52 -25.94 8.07
C PRO A 421 0.79 -24.71 7.53
N TYR A 422 -0.53 -24.63 7.75
CA TYR A 422 -1.36 -23.51 7.33
C TYR A 422 -1.57 -22.46 8.42
N ASN A 423 -1.20 -22.76 9.67
CA ASN A 423 -1.27 -21.84 10.80
C ASN A 423 0.12 -21.19 11.00
N PHE A 424 0.21 -19.88 10.80
CA PHE A 424 1.48 -19.16 10.87
C PHE A 424 1.31 -17.71 11.28
N ASN A 425 2.28 -17.18 12.02
CA ASN A 425 2.26 -15.77 12.39
C ASN A 425 2.51 -14.88 11.17
N TYR A 426 3.54 -15.19 10.38
CA TYR A 426 3.98 -14.31 9.31
C TYR A 426 4.30 -15.13 8.05
N GLY A 427 3.55 -14.88 6.98
CA GLY A 427 3.75 -15.49 5.67
C GLY A 427 4.16 -14.46 4.62
N ASN A 428 5.15 -14.80 3.79
CA ASN A 428 5.58 -14.00 2.65
C ASN A 428 5.67 -14.87 1.39
N PHE A 429 4.69 -14.75 0.49
CA PHE A 429 4.54 -15.66 -0.64
C PHE A 429 5.63 -15.51 -1.70
N ASN A 430 5.82 -16.57 -2.51
CA ASN A 430 6.82 -16.57 -3.58
C ASN A 430 6.51 -15.51 -4.64
N GLY A 431 7.51 -14.72 -5.02
CA GLY A 431 7.38 -13.59 -5.95
C GLY A 431 7.24 -12.23 -5.26
N CYS A 432 6.99 -12.19 -3.95
CA CYS A 432 7.10 -10.95 -3.16
C CYS A 432 8.56 -10.70 -2.77
N ASN A 433 8.93 -9.44 -2.57
CA ASN A 433 10.26 -9.08 -2.09
C ASN A 433 10.52 -9.63 -0.68
N PRO A 434 11.78 -9.94 -0.32
CA PRO A 434 12.14 -10.38 1.01
C PRO A 434 11.73 -9.37 2.08
N VAL A 435 11.39 -9.88 3.27
CA VAL A 435 11.06 -9.08 4.45
C VAL A 435 12.08 -9.37 5.54
N ILE A 436 12.65 -8.30 6.12
CA ILE A 436 13.50 -8.31 7.29
C ILE A 436 12.67 -7.79 8.47
N TYR A 437 12.39 -8.69 9.40
CA TYR A 437 11.61 -8.39 10.59
C TYR A 437 12.53 -8.18 11.80
N THR A 438 12.78 -6.91 12.14
CA THR A 438 13.61 -6.52 13.29
C THR A 438 12.76 -6.45 14.57
N TYR A 439 13.13 -7.21 15.61
CA TYR A 439 12.39 -7.30 16.88
C TYR A 439 13.29 -7.08 18.11
N HIS A 440 12.67 -6.63 19.21
CA HIS A 440 13.36 -6.28 20.46
C HIS A 440 14.06 -7.44 21.15
N GLY A 441 15.18 -7.15 21.82
CA GLY A 441 16.07 -8.14 22.39
C GLY A 441 15.60 -8.82 23.69
N ASN A 442 14.59 -8.28 24.37
CA ASN A 442 14.03 -8.80 25.65
C ASN A 442 13.16 -10.06 25.50
N TYR A 443 13.21 -10.68 24.31
CA TYR A 443 12.42 -11.80 23.80
C TYR A 443 12.29 -13.04 24.73
N ASP A 444 13.14 -13.25 25.73
CA ASP A 444 13.18 -14.51 26.51
C ASP A 444 12.47 -14.48 27.88
N ALA A 445 11.78 -13.39 28.27
CA ALA A 445 11.11 -13.30 29.59
C ALA A 445 9.63 -13.76 29.62
N GLY A 446 9.07 -14.27 28.51
CA GLY A 446 7.72 -14.84 28.44
C GLY A 446 6.54 -13.84 28.51
N ARG A 447 6.80 -12.53 28.44
CA ARG A 447 5.75 -11.49 28.56
C ARG A 447 5.05 -11.15 27.24
N TYR A 448 5.77 -11.14 26.12
CA TYR A 448 5.27 -10.79 24.78
C TYR A 448 5.90 -11.71 23.73
N LYS A 449 5.09 -12.23 22.80
CA LYS A 449 5.60 -13.00 21.65
C LYS A 449 5.99 -12.04 20.51
N LEU A 450 7.23 -11.56 20.54
CA LEU A 450 7.74 -10.57 19.57
C LEU A 450 8.36 -11.17 18.31
N ARG A 451 8.77 -12.44 18.38
CA ARG A 451 9.30 -13.17 17.24
C ARG A 451 8.17 -14.04 16.66
N PRO A 452 7.89 -13.95 15.35
CA PRO A 452 6.99 -14.90 14.71
C PRO A 452 7.62 -16.30 14.73
N GLU A 453 6.82 -17.32 15.05
CA GLU A 453 7.31 -18.69 15.05
C GLU A 453 7.41 -19.23 13.61
N PRO A 454 8.56 -19.79 13.22
CA PRO A 454 8.70 -20.38 11.89
C PRO A 454 7.83 -21.66 11.81
N VAL A 455 7.16 -21.85 10.67
CA VAL A 455 6.46 -23.11 10.38
C VAL A 455 7.48 -24.18 10.05
N PHE A 456 7.26 -25.42 10.50
CA PHE A 456 8.13 -26.55 10.18
C PHE A 456 7.45 -27.57 9.26
N PRO A 457 8.10 -27.98 8.14
CA PRO A 457 9.37 -27.49 7.61
C PRO A 457 9.22 -26.07 7.04
N ARG A 458 10.26 -25.22 7.16
CA ARG A 458 10.29 -23.86 6.57
C ARG A 458 10.00 -24.00 5.06
N PRO A 459 8.82 -23.61 4.57
CA PRO A 459 8.54 -23.72 3.15
C PRO A 459 9.43 -22.68 2.42
N PRO A 460 9.78 -22.91 1.14
CA PRO A 460 10.50 -21.92 0.33
C PRO A 460 9.82 -20.53 0.31
N SER A 461 8.52 -20.50 0.62
CA SER A 461 7.63 -19.35 0.78
C SER A 461 7.72 -18.63 2.14
N GLN A 462 8.86 -18.67 2.83
CA GLN A 462 9.14 -17.77 3.95
C GLN A 462 10.45 -17.04 3.68
N GLN A 463 10.40 -16.08 2.75
CA GLN A 463 11.41 -15.03 2.58
C GLN A 463 11.28 -13.98 3.69
N ILE A 464 11.25 -14.44 4.95
CA ILE A 464 11.23 -13.57 6.12
C ILE A 464 12.48 -13.87 6.93
N ASP A 465 13.36 -12.90 7.00
CA ASP A 465 14.57 -12.93 7.80
C ASP A 465 14.32 -12.23 9.14
N LEU A 466 14.58 -12.96 10.22
CA LEU A 466 14.31 -12.50 11.58
C LEU A 466 15.58 -11.89 12.14
N ASN A 467 15.54 -10.59 12.43
CA ASN A 467 16.67 -9.86 13.00
C ASN A 467 16.39 -9.51 14.46
N LYS A 468 17.16 -10.08 15.38
CA LYS A 468 17.07 -9.72 16.81
C LYS A 468 17.93 -8.51 17.06
N ASP A 469 17.35 -7.45 17.60
CA ASP A 469 18.11 -6.29 18.07
C ASP A 469 18.29 -6.34 19.60
N ASP A 470 19.47 -6.79 20.01
CA ASP A 470 19.84 -6.90 21.43
C ASP A 470 20.02 -5.53 22.12
N ASN A 471 20.08 -4.42 21.38
CA ASN A 471 20.29 -3.07 21.91
C ASN A 471 19.00 -2.36 22.32
N VAL A 472 17.83 -2.83 21.86
CA VAL A 472 16.53 -2.18 22.11
C VAL A 472 15.60 -3.10 22.89
N TRP A 473 15.21 -2.66 24.09
CA TRP A 473 14.25 -3.36 24.97
C TRP A 473 13.15 -2.39 25.42
N TYR A 474 11.99 -2.90 25.78
CA TYR A 474 10.94 -2.10 26.41
C TYR A 474 10.26 -2.84 27.57
N ASN A 475 9.81 -2.09 28.58
CA ASN A 475 9.13 -2.64 29.76
C ASN A 475 7.60 -2.49 29.65
N SER A 476 7.15 -1.54 28.86
CA SER A 476 5.75 -1.38 28.50
C SER A 476 5.61 -1.14 27.01
N LYS A 477 4.52 -1.66 26.43
CA LYS A 477 4.26 -1.48 25.01
C LYS A 477 4.18 0.00 24.61
N SER A 478 3.66 0.86 25.47
CA SER A 478 3.60 2.32 25.23
C SER A 478 4.96 3.01 25.09
N GLU A 479 6.06 2.41 25.55
CA GLU A 479 7.41 2.96 25.35
C GLU A 479 7.94 2.65 23.94
N ALA A 480 7.75 1.40 23.47
CA ALA A 480 8.17 0.99 22.13
C ALA A 480 7.17 1.40 21.04
N CYS A 481 5.91 1.52 21.42
CA CYS A 481 4.78 1.75 20.54
C CYS A 481 3.94 2.93 21.06
N PRO A 482 4.50 4.16 21.11
CA PRO A 482 3.76 5.34 21.55
C PRO A 482 2.65 5.69 20.54
N SER A 483 1.49 6.08 21.07
CA SER A 483 0.39 6.61 20.26
C SER A 483 0.84 7.83 19.44
N ASN A 484 0.48 7.88 18.17
CA ASN A 484 0.67 9.08 17.34
C ASN A 484 -0.45 10.12 17.54
N TYR A 485 -1.47 9.82 18.35
CA TYR A 485 -2.65 10.69 18.55
C TYR A 485 -2.68 11.42 19.90
N ASN A 486 -1.99 10.91 20.92
CA ASN A 486 -2.09 11.45 22.28
C ASN A 486 -1.14 12.63 22.54
N GLY A 487 -1.57 13.84 22.18
CA GLY A 487 -1.41 15.01 23.06
C GLY A 487 -0.21 15.94 22.86
N GLY A 488 0.46 15.91 21.71
CA GLY A 488 1.32 17.00 21.27
C GLY A 488 0.98 17.33 19.84
N GLY A 489 0.42 18.50 19.57
CA GLY A 489 0.31 18.98 18.19
C GLY A 489 1.65 18.82 17.46
N ILE A 490 1.60 18.72 16.14
CA ILE A 490 2.82 18.57 15.35
C ILE A 490 3.83 19.66 15.73
N ASP A 491 5.07 19.26 15.99
CA ASP A 491 6.18 20.22 15.95
C ASP A 491 6.47 20.49 14.48
N LEU A 492 5.84 21.55 13.96
CA LEU A 492 5.92 21.93 12.56
C LEU A 492 7.35 22.23 12.14
N MET A 493 8.14 22.86 13.02
CA MET A 493 9.54 23.20 12.74
C MET A 493 10.40 21.93 12.69
N ALA A 494 10.26 21.02 13.66
CA ALA A 494 10.99 19.76 13.67
C ALA A 494 10.60 18.84 12.49
N SER A 495 9.32 18.84 12.10
CA SER A 495 8.81 18.04 10.98
C SER A 495 9.32 18.57 9.65
N ASN A 496 9.28 19.90 9.42
CA ASN A 496 9.88 20.53 8.24
C ASN A 496 11.40 20.33 8.17
N SER A 497 12.09 20.45 9.31
CA SER A 497 13.53 20.21 9.38
C SER A 497 13.88 18.77 9.04
N THR A 498 13.16 17.81 9.60
CA THR A 498 13.33 16.37 9.31
C THR A 498 13.06 16.10 7.84
N TYR A 499 11.94 16.57 7.29
CA TYR A 499 11.61 16.39 5.88
C TYR A 499 12.72 16.91 4.97
N SER A 500 13.17 18.15 5.19
CA SER A 500 14.20 18.79 4.34
C SER A 500 15.55 18.08 4.44
N SER A 501 15.97 17.65 5.64
CA SER A 501 17.24 16.95 5.81
C SER A 501 17.22 15.55 5.20
N GLU A 502 16.12 14.83 5.38
CA GLU A 502 15.95 13.47 4.86
C GLU A 502 15.81 13.48 3.33
N LEU A 503 15.17 14.50 2.73
CA LEU A 503 15.13 14.69 1.27
C LEU A 503 16.54 14.86 0.68
N VAL A 504 17.40 15.67 1.32
CA VAL A 504 18.81 15.82 0.89
C VAL A 504 19.56 14.50 0.99
N SER A 505 19.34 13.73 2.06
CA SER A 505 19.93 12.40 2.21
C SER A 505 19.44 11.42 1.14
N VAL A 506 18.14 11.37 0.86
CA VAL A 506 17.56 10.52 -0.21
C VAL A 506 18.25 10.81 -1.53
N ASN A 507 18.28 12.08 -1.97
CA ASN A 507 18.92 12.46 -3.24
C ASN A 507 20.40 12.06 -3.28
N ALA A 508 21.13 12.26 -2.18
CA ALA A 508 22.55 11.90 -2.11
C ALA A 508 22.79 10.38 -2.22
N TYR A 509 21.93 9.55 -1.64
CA TYR A 509 22.03 8.10 -1.74
C TYR A 509 21.57 7.58 -3.12
N GLU A 510 20.55 8.20 -3.71
CA GLU A 510 20.12 7.91 -5.09
C GLU A 510 21.23 8.24 -6.10
N ASP A 511 21.86 9.42 -5.99
CA ASP A 511 23.04 9.80 -6.79
C ASP A 511 24.20 8.83 -6.60
N THR A 512 24.42 8.37 -5.36
CA THR A 512 25.49 7.42 -5.06
C THR A 512 25.22 6.06 -5.70
N LEU A 513 23.98 5.58 -5.62
CA LEU A 513 23.57 4.32 -6.25
C LEU A 513 23.63 4.41 -7.77
N SER A 514 23.14 5.51 -8.37
CA SER A 514 23.17 5.71 -9.82
C SER A 514 24.60 5.77 -10.37
N ILE A 515 25.59 6.23 -9.59
CA ILE A 515 27.00 6.23 -10.00
C ILE A 515 27.65 4.85 -9.88
N PHE A 516 27.34 4.09 -8.83
CA PHE A 516 28.05 2.84 -8.53
C PHE A 516 27.42 1.60 -9.16
N VAL A 517 26.10 1.54 -9.24
CA VAL A 517 25.41 0.37 -9.80
C VAL A 517 25.81 0.23 -11.27
N ASP A 518 26.38 -0.94 -11.60
CA ASP A 518 26.86 -1.27 -12.94
C ASP A 518 27.80 -0.22 -13.58
N GLY A 519 28.60 0.48 -12.76
CA GLY A 519 29.50 1.54 -13.24
C GLY A 519 28.79 2.79 -13.76
N GLY A 520 27.50 2.94 -13.44
CA GLY A 520 26.64 4.07 -13.79
C GLY A 520 25.86 3.92 -15.09
N ASP A 521 26.00 2.79 -15.79
CA ASP A 521 25.27 2.52 -17.03
C ASP A 521 24.99 1.01 -17.18
N THR A 522 23.87 0.58 -16.59
CA THR A 522 23.39 -0.80 -16.67
C THR A 522 23.18 -1.28 -18.10
N GLU A 523 22.67 -0.43 -18.99
CA GLU A 523 22.38 -0.81 -20.38
C GLU A 523 23.67 -1.05 -21.17
N SER A 524 24.63 -0.12 -21.08
CA SER A 524 25.93 -0.25 -21.74
C SER A 524 26.70 -1.46 -21.21
N LEU A 525 26.77 -1.65 -19.90
CA LEU A 525 27.49 -2.80 -19.32
C LEU A 525 26.83 -4.12 -19.71
N THR A 526 25.50 -4.18 -19.71
CA THR A 526 24.74 -5.36 -20.17
C THR A 526 24.99 -5.63 -21.66
N TRP A 527 25.01 -4.59 -22.49
CA TRP A 527 25.29 -4.71 -23.93
C TRP A 527 26.71 -5.21 -24.18
N ASP A 528 27.71 -4.66 -23.48
CA ASP A 528 29.11 -5.08 -23.58
C ASP A 528 29.27 -6.56 -23.22
N VAL A 529 28.62 -7.02 -22.15
CA VAL A 529 28.61 -8.44 -21.76
C VAL A 529 27.96 -9.29 -22.85
N ASN A 530 26.80 -8.90 -23.36
CA ASN A 530 26.04 -9.69 -24.34
C ASN A 530 26.75 -9.77 -25.70
N MET A 531 27.41 -8.69 -26.13
CA MET A 531 28.12 -8.62 -27.41
C MET A 531 29.55 -9.11 -27.36
N SER A 532 30.07 -9.39 -26.16
CA SER A 532 31.41 -9.94 -25.99
C SER A 532 31.64 -11.27 -26.71
N THR A 533 32.90 -11.53 -26.99
CA THR A 533 33.38 -12.75 -27.65
C THR A 533 34.46 -13.44 -26.80
N PRO A 534 34.77 -14.73 -27.03
CA PRO A 534 35.70 -15.49 -26.18
C PRO A 534 37.09 -14.84 -25.97
N PRO A 535 37.70 -14.13 -26.94
CA PRO A 535 38.94 -13.38 -26.71
C PRO A 535 38.84 -12.31 -25.61
N GLU A 536 37.66 -11.70 -25.45
CA GLU A 536 37.39 -10.57 -24.55
C GLU A 536 36.99 -11.02 -23.13
N ALA A 537 36.97 -12.33 -22.86
CA ALA A 537 36.53 -12.89 -21.57
C ALA A 537 37.22 -12.31 -20.34
N VAL A 538 38.52 -11.99 -20.46
CA VAL A 538 39.29 -11.37 -19.37
C VAL A 538 38.87 -9.93 -19.15
N GLU A 539 38.62 -9.18 -20.21
CA GLU A 539 38.25 -7.77 -20.19
C GLU A 539 36.86 -7.62 -19.58
N VAL A 540 35.89 -8.41 -20.05
CA VAL A 540 34.52 -8.43 -19.52
C VAL A 540 34.49 -8.86 -18.05
N ARG A 541 35.20 -9.94 -17.68
CA ARG A 541 35.32 -10.33 -16.27
C ARG A 541 35.90 -9.22 -15.42
N GLN A 542 36.92 -8.52 -15.91
CA GLN A 542 37.56 -7.47 -15.14
C GLN A 542 36.66 -6.24 -15.01
N ALA A 543 35.91 -5.88 -16.04
CA ALA A 543 34.88 -4.84 -15.96
C ALA A 543 33.85 -5.18 -14.86
N LEU A 544 33.25 -6.38 -14.92
CA LEU A 544 32.30 -6.85 -13.90
C LEU A 544 32.88 -6.84 -12.48
N LEU A 545 34.15 -7.22 -12.32
CA LEU A 545 34.82 -7.20 -11.01
C LEU A 545 35.20 -5.79 -10.54
N ASN A 546 35.43 -4.84 -11.44
CA ASN A 546 35.68 -3.45 -11.08
C ASN A 546 34.40 -2.76 -10.55
N ASP A 547 33.25 -3.13 -11.11
CA ASP A 547 31.95 -2.59 -10.70
C ASP A 547 31.33 -3.39 -9.53
N SER A 548 31.94 -4.52 -9.16
CA SER A 548 31.59 -5.25 -7.94
C SER A 548 32.02 -4.47 -6.68
N PRO A 549 31.23 -4.45 -5.59
CA PRO A 549 30.05 -5.29 -5.28
C PRO A 549 28.70 -4.67 -5.70
N TYR A 550 28.65 -3.81 -6.72
CA TYR A 550 27.47 -3.03 -7.08
C TYR A 550 26.72 -3.53 -8.33
N LEU A 551 26.97 -4.76 -8.77
CA LEU A 551 26.28 -5.28 -9.95
C LEU A 551 24.79 -5.48 -9.69
N SER A 552 23.97 -5.11 -10.68
CA SER A 552 22.53 -5.39 -10.72
C SER A 552 22.23 -6.84 -11.11
N ASP A 553 21.01 -7.29 -10.80
CA ASP A 553 20.51 -8.60 -11.23
C ASP A 553 20.50 -8.72 -12.75
N THR A 554 20.25 -7.63 -13.48
CA THR A 554 20.28 -7.58 -14.94
C THR A 554 21.66 -7.94 -15.49
N VAL A 555 22.71 -7.26 -15.02
CA VAL A 555 24.08 -7.52 -15.47
C VAL A 555 24.57 -8.89 -14.99
N MET A 556 24.25 -9.29 -13.75
CA MET A 556 24.59 -10.62 -13.25
C MET A 556 23.93 -11.73 -14.08
N LYS A 557 22.65 -11.59 -14.45
CA LYS A 557 21.96 -12.53 -15.35
C LYS A 557 22.59 -12.58 -16.74
N ALA A 558 22.95 -11.43 -17.32
CA ALA A 558 23.66 -11.36 -18.60
C ALA A 558 25.01 -12.09 -18.53
N ALA A 559 25.78 -11.88 -17.45
CA ALA A 559 27.05 -12.55 -17.22
C ALA A 559 26.90 -14.07 -17.04
N ILE A 560 25.83 -14.51 -16.35
CA ILE A 560 25.49 -15.94 -16.21
C ILE A 560 25.14 -16.57 -17.55
N ALA A 561 24.38 -15.87 -18.40
CA ALA A 561 23.91 -16.38 -19.68
C ALA A 561 25.02 -16.47 -20.75
N LYS A 562 26.07 -15.66 -20.64
CA LYS A 562 27.18 -15.61 -21.60
C LYS A 562 28.21 -16.74 -21.40
N GLU A 563 27.75 -17.99 -21.46
CA GLU A 563 28.55 -19.19 -21.16
C GLU A 563 29.73 -19.42 -22.11
N ASP A 564 29.65 -18.95 -23.36
CA ASP A 564 30.70 -19.06 -24.37
C ASP A 564 31.92 -18.17 -24.06
N VAL A 565 31.73 -17.11 -23.27
CA VAL A 565 32.78 -16.16 -22.86
C VAL A 565 33.13 -16.33 -21.39
N LEU A 566 32.14 -16.45 -20.51
CA LEU A 566 32.30 -16.50 -19.05
C LEU A 566 32.05 -17.93 -18.50
N PRO A 567 33.11 -18.74 -18.32
CA PRO A 567 32.99 -20.06 -17.71
C PRO A 567 32.63 -19.95 -16.22
N ASN A 568 32.17 -21.08 -15.64
CA ASN A 568 31.70 -21.18 -14.25
C ASN A 568 32.63 -20.52 -13.22
N ALA A 569 33.96 -20.66 -13.38
CA ALA A 569 34.93 -20.03 -12.48
C ALA A 569 34.87 -18.49 -12.49
N MET A 570 34.67 -17.88 -13.66
CA MET A 570 34.58 -16.42 -13.81
C MET A 570 33.27 -15.90 -13.25
N VAL A 571 32.15 -16.54 -13.59
CA VAL A 571 30.83 -16.18 -13.06
C VAL A 571 30.79 -16.32 -11.54
N ARG A 572 31.33 -17.42 -11.00
CA ARG A 572 31.47 -17.57 -9.53
C ARG A 572 32.25 -16.42 -8.92
N ASP A 573 33.38 -15.98 -9.50
CA ASP A 573 34.15 -14.86 -8.93
C ASP A 573 33.32 -13.57 -8.88
N VAL A 574 32.56 -13.29 -9.94
CA VAL A 574 31.67 -12.13 -10.01
C VAL A 574 30.54 -12.25 -8.97
N LEU A 575 29.83 -13.37 -8.91
CA LEU A 575 28.72 -13.55 -7.96
C LEU A 575 29.21 -13.54 -6.50
N VAL A 576 30.37 -14.14 -6.19
CA VAL A 576 30.96 -14.08 -4.84
C VAL A 576 31.37 -12.65 -4.46
N ALA A 577 31.81 -11.84 -5.44
CA ALA A 577 32.10 -10.43 -5.22
C ALA A 577 30.84 -9.58 -5.01
N ASN A 578 29.65 -10.10 -5.31
CA ASN A 578 28.35 -9.47 -5.17
C ASN A 578 27.45 -10.30 -4.24
N PRO A 579 27.58 -10.16 -2.90
CA PRO A 579 26.86 -10.99 -1.93
C PRO A 579 25.34 -11.09 -2.13
N GLN A 580 24.72 -10.04 -2.69
CA GLN A 580 23.29 -10.00 -3.04
C GLN A 580 22.88 -11.11 -4.02
N SER A 581 23.79 -11.61 -4.84
CA SER A 581 23.54 -12.72 -5.78
C SER A 581 23.04 -13.99 -5.11
N ALA A 582 23.43 -14.23 -3.86
CA ALA A 582 23.04 -15.41 -3.07
C ALA A 582 21.63 -15.30 -2.47
N LYS A 583 20.99 -14.14 -2.60
CA LYS A 583 19.67 -13.81 -2.04
C LYS A 583 18.63 -13.59 -3.15
N SER A 584 19.09 -13.21 -4.36
CA SER A 584 18.23 -13.08 -5.52
C SER A 584 17.79 -14.46 -6.04
N THR A 585 16.48 -14.73 -5.92
CA THR A 585 15.88 -15.96 -6.43
C THR A 585 16.03 -16.07 -7.94
N GLU A 586 15.90 -14.96 -8.67
CA GLU A 586 16.05 -14.94 -10.13
C GLU A 586 17.47 -15.27 -10.57
N VAL A 587 18.48 -14.65 -9.93
CA VAL A 587 19.90 -14.89 -10.23
C VAL A 587 20.26 -16.35 -9.96
N LEU A 588 19.81 -16.92 -8.83
CA LEU A 588 20.05 -18.32 -8.50
C LEU A 588 19.34 -19.29 -9.45
N GLN A 589 18.12 -18.98 -9.89
CA GLN A 589 17.41 -19.77 -10.89
C GLN A 589 18.10 -19.72 -12.25
N PHE A 590 18.57 -18.55 -12.69
CA PHE A 590 19.37 -18.41 -13.91
C PHE A 590 20.66 -19.21 -13.83
N LEU A 591 21.33 -19.18 -12.67
CA LEU A 591 22.57 -19.91 -12.43
C LEU A 591 22.37 -21.44 -12.48
N ASP A 592 21.28 -21.94 -11.90
CA ASP A 592 20.91 -23.37 -11.90
C ASP A 592 20.55 -23.88 -13.32
N ASN A 593 20.13 -23.00 -14.22
CA ASN A 593 19.70 -23.33 -15.59
C ASN A 593 20.82 -23.27 -16.65
N ARG A 594 22.07 -23.02 -16.25
CA ARG A 594 23.22 -23.05 -17.18
C ARG A 594 23.38 -24.40 -17.87
N SER A 595 23.78 -24.38 -19.14
CA SER A 595 24.12 -25.59 -19.92
C SER A 595 25.32 -26.30 -19.31
N ASP A 596 26.40 -25.57 -18.99
CA ASP A 596 27.47 -26.04 -18.12
C ASP A 596 27.11 -25.78 -16.65
N THR A 597 26.34 -26.70 -16.07
CA THR A 597 25.87 -26.61 -14.68
C THR A 597 27.00 -26.34 -13.68
N MET A 598 26.79 -25.35 -12.80
CA MET A 598 27.77 -24.98 -11.79
C MET A 598 28.01 -26.13 -10.80
N PRO A 599 29.26 -26.55 -10.57
CA PRO A 599 29.55 -27.59 -9.58
C PRO A 599 29.11 -27.17 -8.18
N GLY A 600 28.54 -28.10 -7.40
CA GLY A 600 27.98 -27.80 -6.08
C GLY A 600 28.93 -27.07 -5.11
N TYR A 601 30.23 -27.36 -5.13
CA TYR A 601 31.19 -26.67 -4.27
C TYR A 601 31.44 -25.20 -4.66
N MET A 602 31.16 -24.79 -5.90
CA MET A 602 31.20 -23.38 -6.32
C MET A 602 29.90 -22.69 -5.97
N MET A 603 28.78 -23.39 -6.14
CA MET A 603 27.48 -22.91 -5.67
C MET A 603 27.53 -22.62 -4.17
N ASP A 604 28.13 -23.51 -3.38
CA ASP A 604 28.37 -23.29 -1.94
C ASP A 604 29.24 -22.05 -1.64
N GLN A 605 30.07 -21.60 -2.59
CA GLN A 605 30.84 -20.37 -2.43
C GLN A 605 29.98 -19.15 -2.72
N VAL A 606 29.13 -19.19 -3.74
CA VAL A 606 28.14 -18.12 -4.00
C VAL A 606 27.20 -18.00 -2.80
N MET A 607 26.66 -19.11 -2.32
CA MET A 607 25.74 -19.16 -1.18
C MET A 607 26.35 -18.68 0.16
N GLN A 608 27.68 -18.53 0.26
CA GLN A 608 28.28 -17.87 1.44
C GLN A 608 27.85 -16.41 1.58
N GLY A 609 27.47 -15.75 0.49
CA GLY A 609 26.92 -14.40 0.49
C GLY A 609 25.55 -14.28 1.16
N GLN A 610 24.83 -15.40 1.39
CA GLN A 610 23.48 -15.38 1.93
C GLN A 610 23.38 -14.71 3.30
N ASN A 611 24.43 -14.81 4.12
CA ASN A 611 24.48 -14.22 5.47
C ASN A 611 25.36 -12.97 5.56
N ILE A 612 25.74 -12.39 4.42
CA ILE A 612 26.62 -11.21 4.35
C ILE A 612 25.82 -10.08 3.72
N VAL A 613 25.79 -8.92 4.37
CA VAL A 613 25.25 -7.69 3.77
C VAL A 613 26.34 -7.07 2.88
N GLY A 614 26.10 -7.02 1.57
CA GLY A 614 26.98 -6.40 0.57
C GLY A 614 26.94 -4.87 0.62
N ALA A 615 27.91 -4.21 -0.03
CA ALA A 615 27.97 -2.74 0.00
C ALA A 615 26.82 -2.07 -0.75
N LYS A 616 26.32 -2.70 -1.84
CA LYS A 616 25.12 -2.25 -2.55
C LYS A 616 23.89 -2.32 -1.66
N GLU A 617 23.66 -3.48 -1.04
CA GLU A 617 22.53 -3.71 -0.13
C GLU A 617 22.53 -2.72 1.04
N LEU A 618 23.72 -2.39 1.57
CA LEU A 618 23.84 -1.39 2.63
C LEU A 618 23.44 0.02 2.16
N LEU A 619 23.78 0.41 0.92
CA LEU A 619 23.33 1.70 0.36
C LEU A 619 21.81 1.71 0.14
N GLU A 620 21.26 0.63 -0.43
CA GLU A 620 19.82 0.46 -0.65
C GLU A 620 19.04 0.50 0.68
N GLN A 621 19.54 -0.18 1.73
CA GLN A 621 18.96 -0.13 3.08
C GLN A 621 18.98 1.28 3.67
N ASN A 622 20.08 2.01 3.53
CA ASN A 622 20.15 3.39 4.03
C ASN A 622 19.19 4.30 3.27
N LEU A 623 19.12 4.17 1.94
CA LEU A 623 18.17 4.90 1.11
C LEU A 623 16.72 4.63 1.56
N ALA A 624 16.34 3.36 1.72
CA ALA A 624 15.00 2.97 2.17
C ALA A 624 14.66 3.55 3.56
N GLY A 625 15.63 3.54 4.48
CA GLY A 625 15.50 4.16 5.80
C GLY A 625 15.28 5.68 5.74
N HIS A 626 16.03 6.39 4.89
CA HIS A 626 15.86 7.82 4.65
C HIS A 626 14.52 8.14 3.97
N LYS A 627 14.11 7.36 2.95
CA LYS A 627 12.80 7.48 2.30
C LYS A 627 11.65 7.33 3.29
N THR A 628 11.74 6.34 4.18
CA THR A 628 10.72 6.12 5.22
C THR A 628 10.63 7.29 6.18
N LYS A 629 11.77 7.86 6.62
CA LYS A 629 11.77 9.06 7.49
C LYS A 629 11.23 10.29 6.77
N LYS A 630 11.64 10.52 5.52
CA LYS A 630 11.12 11.59 4.66
C LYS A 630 9.60 11.50 4.52
N GLY A 631 9.08 10.33 4.12
CA GLY A 631 7.65 10.13 3.92
C GLY A 631 6.83 10.19 5.21
N LYS A 632 7.40 9.79 6.36
CA LYS A 632 6.77 10.01 7.67
C LYS A 632 6.65 11.49 8.02
N ALA A 633 7.69 12.28 7.77
CA ALA A 633 7.66 13.73 7.99
C ALA A 633 6.66 14.40 7.04
N LEU A 634 6.69 14.06 5.75
CA LEU A 634 5.72 14.54 4.75
C LEU A 634 4.28 14.18 5.14
N LYS A 635 4.04 12.94 5.58
CA LYS A 635 2.73 12.47 6.07
C LYS A 635 2.22 13.38 7.19
N LYS A 636 3.04 13.65 8.20
CA LYS A 636 2.66 14.53 9.32
C LYS A 636 2.33 15.95 8.86
N LEU A 637 3.15 16.52 7.97
CA LEU A 637 2.91 17.86 7.43
C LEU A 637 1.62 17.92 6.61
N MET A 638 1.39 16.94 5.74
CA MET A 638 0.18 16.84 4.92
C MET A 638 -1.08 16.71 5.79
N HIS A 639 -1.07 15.84 6.81
CA HIS A 639 -2.19 15.74 7.77
C HIS A 639 -2.45 17.05 8.51
N TYR A 640 -1.40 17.78 8.89
CA TYR A 640 -1.54 19.07 9.55
C TYR A 640 -2.24 20.10 8.64
N TYR A 641 -1.74 20.27 7.42
CA TYR A 641 -2.31 21.24 6.49
C TYR A 641 -3.72 20.83 6.03
N LEU A 642 -3.96 19.55 5.71
CA LEU A 642 -5.29 19.06 5.33
C LEU A 642 -6.34 19.19 6.45
N ALA A 643 -5.93 19.19 7.71
CA ALA A 643 -6.82 19.38 8.85
C ALA A 643 -7.01 20.86 9.24
N ASP A 644 -6.19 21.77 8.70
CA ASP A 644 -6.28 23.20 9.02
C ASP A 644 -7.45 23.85 8.28
N THR A 645 -8.50 24.15 9.03
CA THR A 645 -9.69 24.85 8.55
C THR A 645 -9.67 26.35 8.85
N THR A 646 -8.59 26.87 9.44
CA THR A 646 -8.51 28.26 9.88
C THR A 646 -7.94 29.21 8.82
N ASP A 647 -7.00 28.72 7.99
CA ASP A 647 -6.44 29.44 6.84
C ASP A 647 -6.25 28.49 5.66
N PHE A 648 -7.35 28.24 4.95
CA PHE A 648 -7.38 27.29 3.83
C PHE A 648 -6.39 27.66 2.72
N GLU A 649 -6.25 28.95 2.39
CA GLU A 649 -5.37 29.39 1.31
C GLU A 649 -3.90 29.16 1.66
N ALA A 650 -3.47 29.55 2.87
CA ALA A 650 -2.10 29.30 3.32
C ALA A 650 -1.79 27.81 3.47
N SER A 651 -2.78 27.02 3.91
CA SER A 651 -2.68 25.57 3.96
C SER A 651 -2.51 24.96 2.55
N ASN A 652 -3.32 25.42 1.59
CA ASN A 652 -3.25 24.96 0.21
C ASN A 652 -1.92 25.34 -0.46
N ASP A 653 -1.42 26.55 -0.26
CA ASP A 653 -0.08 26.97 -0.71
C ASP A 653 1.02 26.08 -0.12
N SER A 654 0.89 25.71 1.16
CA SER A 654 1.84 24.83 1.82
C SER A 654 1.82 23.41 1.24
N ILE A 655 0.63 22.87 0.93
CA ILE A 655 0.47 21.58 0.25
C ILE A 655 1.10 21.60 -1.14
N ILE A 656 0.81 22.64 -1.93
CA ILE A 656 1.40 22.83 -3.27
C ILE A 656 2.92 22.90 -3.17
N SER A 657 3.46 23.67 -2.22
CA SER A 657 4.90 23.79 -2.00
C SER A 657 5.54 22.46 -1.62
N LEU A 658 4.88 21.65 -0.77
CA LEU A 658 5.40 20.33 -0.37
C LEU A 658 5.46 19.38 -1.57
N LEU A 659 4.38 19.25 -2.34
CA LEU A 659 4.33 18.39 -3.52
C LEU A 659 5.30 18.84 -4.61
N ALA A 660 5.49 20.14 -4.78
CA ALA A 660 6.48 20.70 -5.72
C ALA A 660 7.92 20.42 -5.25
N THR A 661 8.18 20.41 -3.94
CA THR A 661 9.53 20.20 -3.38
C THR A 661 9.92 18.72 -3.30
N ASP A 662 8.97 17.82 -3.13
CA ASP A 662 9.23 16.40 -2.88
C ASP A 662 9.97 15.67 -3.99
N ASN A 663 9.90 16.23 -5.22
CA ASN A 663 10.67 15.80 -6.38
C ASN A 663 10.56 14.31 -6.71
N GLU A 664 9.39 13.72 -6.44
CA GLU A 664 9.03 12.37 -6.88
C GLU A 664 8.04 12.43 -8.05
N LEU A 665 8.12 11.46 -8.96
CA LEU A 665 7.20 11.33 -10.10
C LEU A 665 5.73 11.34 -9.65
N GLN A 666 5.40 10.54 -8.64
CA GLN A 666 4.04 10.46 -8.09
C GLN A 666 3.59 11.79 -7.47
N SER A 667 4.50 12.52 -6.80
CA SER A 667 4.22 13.86 -6.25
C SER A 667 3.89 14.89 -7.35
N ARG A 668 4.48 14.77 -8.56
CA ARG A 668 4.10 15.62 -9.72
C ARG A 668 2.72 15.31 -10.27
N TYR A 669 2.35 14.03 -10.40
CA TYR A 669 0.99 13.66 -10.79
C TYR A 669 -0.03 14.17 -9.78
N LYS A 670 0.23 14.00 -8.48
CA LYS A 670 -0.64 14.53 -7.41
C LYS A 670 -0.75 16.05 -7.44
N LEU A 671 0.36 16.76 -7.69
CA LEU A 671 0.35 18.21 -7.84
C LEU A 671 -0.50 18.66 -9.04
N SER A 672 -0.37 17.98 -10.19
CA SER A 672 -1.22 18.24 -11.36
C SER A 672 -2.70 18.03 -11.05
N LEU A 673 -3.06 16.89 -10.42
CA LEU A 673 -4.43 16.60 -10.00
C LEU A 673 -4.95 17.57 -8.93
N ARG A 674 -4.07 18.10 -8.07
CA ARG A 674 -4.42 19.14 -7.09
C ARG A 674 -4.79 20.44 -7.79
N TYR A 675 -3.98 20.90 -8.73
CA TYR A 675 -4.29 22.08 -9.55
C TYR A 675 -5.57 21.90 -10.37
N LEU A 676 -5.78 20.71 -10.96
CA LEU A 676 -7.01 20.36 -11.65
C LEU A 676 -8.22 20.51 -10.72
N GLY A 677 -8.09 19.99 -9.49
CA GLY A 677 -9.11 20.15 -8.46
C GLY A 677 -9.41 21.62 -8.17
N LEU A 678 -8.38 22.46 -8.05
CA LEU A 678 -8.49 23.89 -7.79
C LEU A 678 -8.98 24.69 -9.02
N LYS A 679 -9.26 24.01 -10.14
CA LYS A 679 -9.63 24.60 -11.43
C LYS A 679 -8.55 25.51 -12.00
N ASP A 680 -7.28 25.27 -11.65
CA ASP A 680 -6.12 25.93 -12.25
C ASP A 680 -5.55 25.07 -13.38
N SER A 681 -6.05 25.29 -14.61
CA SER A 681 -5.51 24.60 -15.79
C SER A 681 -4.04 24.93 -16.04
N ALA A 682 -3.62 26.17 -15.76
CA ALA A 682 -2.26 26.58 -16.07
C ALA A 682 -1.27 25.82 -15.19
N GLY A 683 -1.53 25.75 -13.88
CA GLY A 683 -0.76 24.95 -12.94
C GLY A 683 -0.79 23.46 -13.27
N ALA A 684 -1.97 22.90 -13.58
CA ALA A 684 -2.14 21.48 -13.88
C ALA A 684 -1.29 21.04 -15.08
N TYR A 685 -1.52 21.66 -16.25
CA TYR A 685 -0.85 21.26 -17.48
C TYR A 685 0.63 21.64 -17.51
N SER A 686 1.03 22.77 -16.92
CA SER A 686 2.46 23.12 -16.85
C SER A 686 3.26 22.16 -15.98
N THR A 687 2.68 21.70 -14.87
CA THR A 687 3.28 20.67 -14.00
C THR A 687 3.36 19.33 -14.74
N PHE A 688 2.27 18.91 -15.37
CA PHE A 688 2.19 17.62 -16.07
C PHE A 688 3.18 17.52 -17.24
N TYR A 689 3.15 18.50 -18.16
CA TYR A 689 4.05 18.51 -19.33
C TYR A 689 5.53 18.75 -18.98
N GLY A 690 5.83 19.14 -17.74
CA GLY A 690 7.20 19.22 -17.23
C GLY A 690 7.82 17.86 -16.90
N ILE A 691 7.00 16.83 -16.62
CA ILE A 691 7.45 15.52 -16.11
C ILE A 691 8.54 14.88 -16.99
N PRO A 692 8.39 14.75 -18.33
CA PRO A 692 9.40 14.09 -19.16
C PRO A 692 10.74 14.84 -19.24
N SER A 693 10.80 16.09 -18.76
CA SER A 693 12.04 16.86 -18.67
C SER A 693 12.69 16.80 -17.28
N GLU A 694 11.94 16.39 -16.27
CA GLU A 694 12.40 16.28 -14.87
C GLU A 694 12.76 14.84 -14.49
N PHE A 695 12.17 13.84 -15.14
CA PHE A 695 12.35 12.42 -14.82
C PHE A 695 12.64 11.61 -16.09
N ASP A 696 13.61 10.69 -15.98
CA ASP A 696 13.82 9.65 -17.00
C ASP A 696 12.78 8.54 -16.79
N LEU A 697 11.77 8.52 -17.65
CA LEU A 697 10.68 7.55 -17.60
C LEU A 697 11.08 6.24 -18.28
N ASN A 698 10.80 5.11 -17.63
CA ASN A 698 10.87 3.81 -18.28
C ASN A 698 9.60 3.54 -19.13
N ASN A 699 9.61 2.47 -19.94
CA ASN A 699 8.48 2.13 -20.82
C ASN A 699 7.11 2.00 -20.11
N GLU A 700 7.09 1.50 -18.87
CA GLU A 700 5.85 1.38 -18.10
C GLU A 700 5.36 2.75 -17.64
N GLN A 701 6.28 3.62 -17.22
CA GLN A 701 6.00 4.99 -16.80
C GLN A 701 5.63 5.91 -17.97
N GLU A 702 6.19 5.70 -19.17
CA GLU A 702 5.78 6.41 -20.39
C GLU A 702 4.33 6.06 -20.76
N ASN A 703 3.95 4.78 -20.69
CA ASN A 703 2.57 4.37 -20.92
C ASN A 703 1.60 4.95 -19.86
N GLU A 704 2.00 4.95 -18.58
CA GLU A 704 1.21 5.57 -17.53
C GLU A 704 1.11 7.10 -17.69
N TYR A 705 2.16 7.76 -18.17
CA TYR A 705 2.16 9.18 -18.52
C TYR A 705 1.12 9.48 -19.61
N ASP A 706 1.10 8.72 -20.72
CA ASP A 706 0.13 8.90 -21.80
C ASP A 706 -1.32 8.72 -21.29
N LEU A 707 -1.55 7.71 -20.43
CA LEU A 707 -2.86 7.50 -19.80
C LEU A 707 -3.28 8.64 -18.86
N TYR A 708 -2.33 9.24 -18.15
CA TYR A 708 -2.60 10.44 -17.35
C TYR A 708 -2.96 11.64 -18.22
N GLU A 709 -2.33 11.82 -19.38
CA GLU A 709 -2.67 12.91 -20.31
C GLU A 709 -4.13 12.79 -20.75
N ASP A 710 -4.53 11.61 -21.22
CA ASP A 710 -5.91 11.31 -21.62
C ASP A 710 -6.91 11.55 -20.48
N LEU A 711 -6.57 11.10 -19.26
CA LEU A 711 -7.41 11.29 -18.08
C LEU A 711 -7.54 12.78 -17.72
N LEU A 712 -6.44 13.54 -17.71
CA LEU A 712 -6.44 14.96 -17.37
C LEU A 712 -7.30 15.77 -18.35
N ASP A 713 -7.16 15.50 -19.64
CA ASP A 713 -7.95 16.15 -20.69
C ASP A 713 -9.44 15.86 -20.56
N LEU A 714 -9.80 14.59 -20.36
CA LEU A 714 -11.18 14.18 -20.16
C LEU A 714 -11.78 14.84 -18.92
N ARG A 715 -11.02 14.88 -17.82
CA ARG A 715 -11.49 15.50 -16.58
C ARG A 715 -11.63 17.01 -16.69
N TRP A 716 -10.72 17.70 -17.38
CA TRP A 716 -10.86 19.13 -17.63
C TRP A 716 -12.14 19.43 -18.42
N GLN A 717 -12.46 18.61 -19.42
CA GLN A 717 -13.73 18.69 -20.15
C GLN A 717 -14.94 18.48 -19.24
N MET A 718 -14.91 17.45 -18.38
CA MET A 718 -15.99 17.17 -17.42
C MET A 718 -16.18 18.27 -16.36
N ILE A 719 -15.12 18.98 -15.97
CA ILE A 719 -15.23 20.12 -15.06
C ILE A 719 -15.88 21.33 -15.76
N ALA A 720 -15.60 21.51 -17.06
CA ALA A 720 -16.16 22.60 -17.86
C ALA A 720 -17.61 22.35 -18.26
N ASP A 721 -18.01 21.09 -18.48
CA ASP A 721 -19.38 20.71 -18.77
C ASP A 721 -20.22 20.60 -17.48
N THR A 722 -21.47 21.06 -17.55
CA THR A 722 -22.44 20.95 -16.45
C THR A 722 -23.41 19.80 -16.65
N ALA A 723 -23.40 19.18 -17.83
CA ALA A 723 -24.16 17.98 -18.16
C ALA A 723 -23.44 16.72 -17.69
N THR A 724 -24.19 15.63 -17.57
CA THR A 724 -23.64 14.29 -17.35
C THR A 724 -22.76 13.88 -18.54
N PRO A 725 -21.66 13.14 -18.32
CA PRO A 725 -20.83 12.59 -19.39
C PRO A 725 -21.65 11.87 -20.47
N ASP A 726 -21.33 12.14 -21.74
CA ASP A 726 -21.97 11.46 -22.86
C ASP A 726 -21.39 10.06 -23.10
N SER A 727 -21.99 9.29 -24.02
CA SER A 727 -21.55 7.92 -24.29
C SER A 727 -20.13 7.82 -24.86
N LEU A 728 -19.61 8.89 -25.49
CA LEU A 728 -18.23 8.93 -25.98
C LEU A 728 -17.24 9.13 -24.84
N THR A 729 -17.57 10.01 -23.89
CA THR A 729 -16.80 10.26 -22.67
C THR A 729 -16.74 9.00 -21.80
N ILE A 730 -17.87 8.30 -21.65
CA ILE A 730 -17.95 7.03 -20.93
C ILE A 730 -17.08 5.96 -21.62
N ALA A 731 -17.14 5.85 -22.95
CA ALA A 731 -16.31 4.90 -23.70
C ALA A 731 -14.80 5.21 -23.57
N ALA A 732 -14.41 6.49 -23.52
CA ALA A 732 -13.03 6.88 -23.28
C ALA A 732 -12.55 6.47 -21.87
N LEU A 733 -13.39 6.65 -20.85
CA LEU A 733 -13.09 6.18 -19.49
C LEU A 733 -12.88 4.66 -19.44
N PHE A 734 -13.70 3.87 -20.14
CA PHE A 734 -13.50 2.42 -20.22
C PHE A 734 -12.19 2.03 -20.91
N ASN A 735 -11.70 2.81 -21.88
CA ASN A 735 -10.40 2.55 -22.50
C ASN A 735 -9.23 2.77 -21.53
N ILE A 736 -9.32 3.79 -20.67
CA ILE A 736 -8.32 4.06 -19.61
C ILE A 736 -8.44 2.99 -18.51
N GLU A 737 -9.66 2.67 -18.07
CA GLU A 737 -9.93 1.66 -17.03
C GLU A 737 -9.41 0.27 -17.38
N ALA A 738 -9.34 -0.08 -18.67
CA ALA A 738 -8.74 -1.34 -19.12
C ALA A 738 -7.29 -1.55 -18.62
N TYR A 739 -6.58 -0.47 -18.26
CA TYR A 739 -5.30 -0.48 -17.56
C TYR A 739 -5.49 -0.40 -16.04
N TYR A 740 -6.31 -1.31 -15.50
CA TYR A 740 -6.84 -1.29 -14.12
C TYR A 740 -5.79 -1.31 -13.00
N ASN A 741 -4.54 -1.63 -13.31
CA ASN A 741 -3.41 -1.66 -12.37
C ASN A 741 -2.60 -0.36 -12.35
N THR A 742 -2.93 0.61 -13.20
CA THR A 742 -2.31 1.95 -13.23
C THR A 742 -3.14 2.95 -12.45
N ALA A 743 -2.52 4.01 -11.93
CA ALA A 743 -3.26 5.04 -11.19
C ALA A 743 -4.33 5.74 -12.08
N PRO A 744 -4.08 6.05 -13.37
CA PRO A 744 -5.11 6.56 -14.27
C PRO A 744 -6.28 5.58 -14.47
N GLY A 745 -6.00 4.28 -14.63
CA GLY A 745 -7.03 3.24 -14.77
C GLY A 745 -7.94 3.17 -13.54
N VAL A 746 -7.35 3.24 -12.34
CA VAL A 746 -8.10 3.28 -11.07
C VAL A 746 -8.96 4.55 -10.97
N HIS A 747 -8.42 5.72 -11.33
CA HIS A 747 -9.22 6.94 -11.33
C HIS A 747 -10.38 6.87 -12.32
N ALA A 748 -10.17 6.31 -13.53
CA ALA A 748 -11.23 6.09 -14.51
C ALA A 748 -12.30 5.12 -13.97
N ARG A 749 -11.89 4.01 -13.34
CA ARG A 749 -12.78 3.07 -12.64
C ARG A 749 -13.64 3.77 -11.59
N ASN A 750 -13.02 4.58 -10.73
CA ASN A 750 -13.71 5.27 -9.65
C ASN A 750 -14.70 6.33 -10.18
N ILE A 751 -14.38 6.98 -11.31
CA ILE A 751 -15.32 7.85 -12.01
C ILE A 751 -16.51 7.04 -12.55
N LEU A 752 -16.27 5.91 -13.22
CA LEU A 752 -17.33 5.04 -13.76
C LEU A 752 -18.26 4.49 -12.67
N ILE A 753 -17.70 4.04 -11.54
CA ILE A 753 -18.47 3.65 -10.35
C ILE A 753 -19.33 4.82 -9.87
N GLY A 754 -18.77 6.02 -9.83
CA GLY A 754 -19.50 7.20 -9.37
C GLY A 754 -20.66 7.61 -10.28
N LEU A 755 -20.52 7.37 -11.58
CA LEU A 755 -21.58 7.54 -12.58
C LEU A 755 -22.63 6.42 -12.55
N GLY A 756 -22.34 5.30 -11.87
CA GLY A 756 -23.20 4.10 -11.89
C GLY A 756 -23.07 3.29 -13.18
N GLU A 757 -21.99 3.47 -13.94
CA GLU A 757 -21.73 2.80 -15.21
C GLU A 757 -20.89 1.51 -15.05
N LEU A 758 -20.31 1.31 -13.86
CA LEU A 758 -19.49 0.15 -13.53
C LEU A 758 -19.78 -0.35 -12.10
N GLU A 759 -20.07 -1.63 -12.00
CA GLU A 759 -20.02 -2.37 -10.74
C GLU A 759 -18.63 -3.02 -10.63
N TYR A 760 -18.00 -2.93 -9.47
CA TYR A 760 -16.66 -3.45 -9.23
C TYR A 760 -16.64 -4.35 -8.01
N ASP A 761 -16.23 -5.60 -8.23
CA ASP A 761 -15.98 -6.58 -7.19
C ASP A 761 -14.47 -6.58 -6.87
N GLU A 762 -14.13 -6.15 -5.66
CA GLU A 762 -12.73 -6.12 -5.25
C GLU A 762 -12.16 -7.54 -5.05
N PRO A 763 -10.92 -7.81 -5.49
CA PRO A 763 -10.30 -9.10 -5.30
C PRO A 763 -9.98 -9.35 -3.82
N VAL A 764 -10.19 -10.57 -3.36
CA VAL A 764 -9.95 -10.96 -1.97
C VAL A 764 -8.91 -12.07 -1.91
N TYR A 765 -7.97 -11.93 -0.97
CA TYR A 765 -6.83 -12.84 -0.84
C TYR A 765 -6.76 -13.46 0.55
N PHE A 766 -6.75 -14.78 0.60
CA PHE A 766 -6.55 -15.59 1.81
C PHE A 766 -5.54 -16.70 1.54
N PRO A 767 -4.84 -17.20 2.59
CA PRO A 767 -3.98 -18.35 2.46
C PRO A 767 -4.72 -19.57 1.87
N GLU A 768 -4.17 -20.16 0.81
CA GLU A 768 -4.75 -21.36 0.20
C GLU A 768 -4.34 -22.64 0.97
N PHE A 769 -5.32 -23.41 1.41
CA PHE A 769 -5.10 -24.60 2.26
C PHE A 769 -4.89 -25.92 1.49
N ASN A 770 -4.84 -25.90 0.16
CA ASN A 770 -4.87 -27.12 -0.68
C ASN A 770 -3.68 -27.29 -1.65
N LYS A 771 -2.66 -26.42 -1.62
CA LYS A 771 -1.48 -26.53 -2.51
C LYS A 771 -0.33 -27.26 -1.81
N ALA A 772 0.07 -28.41 -2.36
CA ALA A 772 1.22 -29.18 -1.87
C ALA A 772 2.53 -28.40 -2.09
N THR A 773 3.28 -28.14 -1.02
CA THR A 773 4.60 -27.50 -1.07
C THR A 773 5.69 -28.53 -1.44
N PRO A 774 6.59 -28.22 -2.40
CA PRO A 774 7.71 -29.11 -2.71
C PRO A 774 8.75 -29.08 -1.59
N ILE A 775 9.12 -30.27 -1.10
CA ILE A 775 10.18 -30.48 -0.10
C ILE A 775 11.53 -30.42 -0.82
N TRP A 776 12.29 -29.35 -0.61
CA TRP A 776 13.69 -29.29 -1.04
C TRP A 776 14.61 -29.86 0.04
N ARG A 777 14.91 -31.17 -0.05
CA ARG A 777 16.10 -31.75 0.59
C ARG A 777 17.20 -31.90 -0.45
N ARG A 778 18.11 -30.92 -0.56
CA ARG A 778 19.38 -31.13 -1.28
C ARG A 778 20.36 -31.84 -0.33
N SER A 779 20.49 -33.16 -0.46
CA SER A 779 21.62 -33.89 0.12
C SER A 779 22.67 -34.14 -0.96
N PHE A 780 23.82 -33.48 -0.89
CA PHE A 780 24.95 -33.84 -1.74
C PHE A 780 25.76 -34.94 -1.07
N LYS A 781 25.89 -36.08 -1.75
CA LYS A 781 26.87 -37.10 -1.39
C LYS A 781 28.26 -36.60 -1.78
N HIS A 782 29.13 -36.42 -0.79
CA HIS A 782 30.56 -36.30 -1.04
C HIS A 782 31.11 -37.63 -1.56
N ASN A 783 31.63 -37.62 -2.79
CA ASN A 783 32.44 -38.73 -3.30
C ASN A 783 33.90 -38.56 -2.85
N MET A 784 34.41 -39.59 -2.16
CA MET A 784 35.79 -39.76 -1.75
C MET A 784 36.67 -40.11 -2.96
N GLY A 785 37.78 -39.38 -3.19
CA GLY A 785 38.72 -39.61 -4.30
C GLY A 785 40.07 -38.90 -4.10
N ALA A 786 41.04 -39.19 -4.98
CA ALA A 786 42.41 -38.67 -4.94
C ALA A 786 42.51 -37.15 -5.22
N SER A 787 43.66 -36.54 -4.88
CA SER A 787 43.96 -35.17 -5.30
C SER A 787 44.07 -35.09 -6.83
N THR A 788 43.49 -34.06 -7.44
CA THR A 788 43.47 -33.88 -8.91
C THR A 788 43.82 -32.45 -9.30
N LEU A 789 44.51 -32.25 -10.42
CA LEU A 789 44.80 -30.97 -11.07
C LEU A 789 44.44 -31.06 -12.56
N LYS A 790 43.66 -30.10 -13.07
CA LYS A 790 43.35 -29.95 -14.50
C LYS A 790 43.54 -28.50 -14.92
N VAL A 791 43.87 -28.29 -16.19
CA VAL A 791 43.98 -26.96 -16.78
C VAL A 791 43.20 -26.87 -18.09
N PHE A 792 42.42 -25.79 -18.26
CA PHE A 792 41.64 -25.54 -19.47
C PHE A 792 41.33 -24.05 -19.65
N PRO A 793 41.26 -23.53 -20.90
CA PRO A 793 41.63 -24.21 -22.13
C PRO A 793 43.14 -24.46 -22.22
N ASN A 794 43.54 -25.50 -22.94
CA ASN A 794 44.94 -25.84 -23.21
C ASN A 794 45.07 -26.30 -24.67
N PRO A 795 45.68 -25.51 -25.59
CA PRO A 795 46.45 -24.30 -25.30
C PRO A 795 45.61 -23.12 -24.77
N ALA A 796 46.19 -22.33 -23.88
CA ALA A 796 45.64 -21.14 -23.25
C ALA A 796 45.87 -19.90 -24.12
N GLY A 797 44.86 -19.04 -24.25
CA GLY A 797 44.99 -17.71 -24.86
C GLY A 797 45.31 -16.67 -23.79
N SER A 798 44.39 -15.72 -23.58
CA SER A 798 44.46 -14.64 -22.58
C SER A 798 44.35 -15.13 -21.11
N TYR A 799 43.83 -16.33 -20.89
CA TYR A 799 43.74 -16.96 -19.56
C TYR A 799 43.74 -18.50 -19.66
N PHE A 800 43.92 -19.15 -18.52
CA PHE A 800 43.54 -20.55 -18.30
C PHE A 800 43.00 -20.74 -16.88
N ILE A 801 42.20 -21.78 -16.68
CA ILE A 801 41.62 -22.16 -15.39
C ILE A 801 42.40 -23.34 -14.84
N ALA A 802 42.87 -23.24 -13.61
CA ALA A 802 43.42 -24.33 -12.84
C ALA A 802 42.35 -24.91 -11.90
N GLU A 803 41.80 -26.07 -12.26
CA GLU A 803 40.91 -26.84 -11.38
C GLU A 803 41.75 -27.76 -10.50
N TYR A 804 41.61 -27.65 -9.17
CA TYR A 804 42.30 -28.53 -8.25
C TYR A 804 41.36 -29.10 -7.17
N LYS A 805 41.70 -30.29 -6.69
CA LYS A 805 41.13 -30.94 -5.51
C LYS A 805 42.27 -31.55 -4.70
N LEU A 806 42.29 -31.30 -3.40
CA LEU A 806 43.23 -31.81 -2.42
C LEU A 806 42.52 -32.80 -1.50
N TYR A 807 43.10 -33.99 -1.38
CA TYR A 807 42.61 -35.03 -0.49
C TYR A 807 42.81 -34.66 1.00
N GLU A 808 43.98 -34.14 1.32
CA GLU A 808 44.39 -33.68 2.66
C GLU A 808 45.01 -32.28 2.57
N THR A 809 45.11 -31.55 3.68
CA THR A 809 45.75 -30.23 3.73
C THR A 809 46.89 -30.27 4.75
N LEU A 810 48.13 -30.20 4.29
CA LEU A 810 49.33 -30.29 5.12
C LEU A 810 50.20 -29.04 4.88
N GLY A 811 50.34 -28.18 5.90
CA GLY A 811 51.18 -26.98 5.79
C GLY A 811 50.70 -25.99 4.72
N THR A 812 51.64 -25.31 4.06
CA THR A 812 51.35 -24.34 2.99
C THR A 812 51.03 -25.07 1.68
N ASN A 813 49.88 -24.79 1.08
CA ASN A 813 49.47 -25.35 -0.21
C ASN A 813 49.58 -24.28 -1.29
N MET A 814 50.07 -24.62 -2.47
CA MET A 814 50.31 -23.66 -3.54
C MET A 814 50.21 -24.28 -4.93
N LEU A 815 49.76 -23.48 -5.90
CA LEU A 815 49.95 -23.73 -7.32
C LEU A 815 51.21 -23.01 -7.79
N VAL A 816 52.10 -23.72 -8.49
CA VAL A 816 53.34 -23.14 -9.02
C VAL A 816 53.38 -23.35 -10.52
N LEU A 817 53.49 -22.27 -11.28
CA LEU A 817 53.74 -22.31 -12.72
C LEU A 817 55.23 -22.16 -12.96
N THR A 818 55.85 -23.14 -13.61
CA THR A 818 57.28 -23.11 -13.96
C THR A 818 57.51 -23.14 -15.47
N ASP A 819 58.60 -22.53 -15.93
CA ASP A 819 59.11 -22.80 -17.27
C ASP A 819 59.71 -24.21 -17.37
N LEU A 820 60.13 -24.62 -18.58
CA LEU A 820 60.79 -25.92 -18.81
C LEU A 820 62.17 -26.05 -18.14
N ASN A 821 62.74 -24.94 -17.66
CA ASN A 821 64.03 -24.90 -16.96
C ASN A 821 63.84 -24.94 -15.44
N GLY A 822 62.61 -24.98 -14.93
CA GLY A 822 62.28 -25.00 -13.51
C GLY A 822 62.26 -23.62 -12.83
N HIS A 823 62.29 -22.51 -13.58
CA HIS A 823 62.10 -21.18 -13.01
C HIS A 823 60.63 -20.95 -12.68
N ASN A 824 60.36 -20.50 -11.45
CA ASN A 824 59.02 -20.12 -11.02
C ASN A 824 58.58 -18.84 -11.73
N ILE A 825 57.51 -18.94 -12.51
CA ILE A 825 56.87 -17.83 -13.23
C ILE A 825 55.77 -17.22 -12.38
N LEU A 826 54.99 -18.06 -11.67
CA LEU A 826 53.89 -17.64 -10.81
C LEU A 826 53.74 -18.62 -9.64
N VAL A 827 53.45 -18.08 -8.45
CA VAL A 827 53.15 -18.85 -7.24
C VAL A 827 51.84 -18.33 -6.66
N ILE A 828 50.85 -19.21 -6.51
CA ILE A 828 49.53 -18.89 -5.96
C ILE A 828 49.31 -19.75 -4.72
N ASN A 829 49.17 -19.13 -3.54
CA ASN A 829 48.80 -19.85 -2.33
C ASN A 829 47.33 -20.26 -2.37
N ILE A 830 47.03 -21.52 -2.02
CA ILE A 830 45.66 -22.07 -2.03
C ILE A 830 45.23 -22.45 -0.62
N GLN A 831 44.05 -21.97 -0.22
CA GLN A 831 43.49 -22.16 1.13
C GLN A 831 42.35 -23.20 1.15
N LYS A 832 41.60 -23.32 0.04
CA LYS A 832 40.45 -24.24 -0.08
C LYS A 832 40.94 -25.64 -0.48
N LYS A 833 40.21 -26.70 -0.07
CA LYS A 833 40.51 -28.09 -0.48
C LYS A 833 40.17 -28.36 -1.94
N GLN A 834 39.23 -27.64 -2.52
CA GLN A 834 38.85 -27.77 -3.92
C GLN A 834 38.47 -26.40 -4.45
N ASN A 835 39.01 -26.03 -5.62
CA ASN A 835 38.61 -24.80 -6.31
C ASN A 835 38.98 -24.80 -7.79
N GLN A 836 38.43 -23.86 -8.55
CA GLN A 836 38.97 -23.43 -9.85
C GLN A 836 39.52 -22.02 -9.74
N ILE A 837 40.75 -21.80 -10.19
CA ILE A 837 41.41 -20.48 -10.16
C ILE A 837 41.63 -20.03 -11.60
N VAL A 838 41.12 -18.84 -11.92
CA VAL A 838 41.38 -18.18 -13.21
C VAL A 838 42.78 -17.56 -13.15
N ILE A 839 43.67 -17.94 -14.08
CA ILE A 839 45.05 -17.44 -14.19
C ILE A 839 45.19 -16.67 -15.49
N LEU A 840 45.47 -15.38 -15.39
CA LEU A 840 45.70 -14.50 -16.54
C LEU A 840 47.09 -14.77 -17.13
N THR A 841 47.19 -14.82 -18.47
CA THR A 841 48.47 -15.01 -19.17
C THR A 841 49.16 -13.68 -19.50
N SER A 842 48.53 -12.56 -19.17
CA SER A 842 49.10 -11.22 -19.31
C SER A 842 50.44 -11.10 -18.57
N GLY A 843 51.52 -10.84 -19.32
CA GLY A 843 52.89 -10.78 -18.77
C GLY A 843 53.67 -12.10 -18.84
N ILE A 844 53.03 -13.20 -19.24
CA ILE A 844 53.69 -14.49 -19.48
C ILE A 844 53.99 -14.62 -20.97
N LYS A 845 55.24 -14.95 -21.33
CA LYS A 845 55.63 -15.10 -22.74
C LYS A 845 54.97 -16.36 -23.35
N PRO A 846 54.59 -16.35 -24.63
CA PRO A 846 54.11 -17.57 -25.29
C PRO A 846 55.13 -18.71 -25.17
N GLY A 847 54.66 -19.90 -24.83
CA GLY A 847 55.54 -21.03 -24.51
C GLY A 847 54.84 -22.17 -23.78
N VAL A 848 55.60 -23.22 -23.51
CA VAL A 848 55.12 -24.38 -22.73
C VAL A 848 55.58 -24.23 -21.30
N TYR A 849 54.64 -24.40 -20.37
CA TYR A 849 54.85 -24.32 -18.93
C TYR A 849 54.33 -25.57 -18.23
N ILE A 850 54.71 -25.77 -16.97
CA ILE A 850 54.20 -26.82 -16.10
C ILE A 850 53.54 -26.16 -14.89
N LEU A 851 52.25 -26.43 -14.70
CA LEU A 851 51.53 -26.06 -13.48
C LEU A 851 51.60 -27.23 -12.48
N GLN A 852 52.07 -26.97 -11.27
CA GLN A 852 52.23 -27.96 -10.21
C GLN A 852 51.31 -27.64 -9.04
N LEU A 853 50.60 -28.66 -8.53
CA LEU A 853 49.85 -28.58 -7.27
C LEU A 853 50.73 -29.09 -6.13
N ILE A 854 51.07 -28.21 -5.19
CA ILE A 854 51.95 -28.50 -4.06
C ILE A 854 51.13 -28.48 -2.77
N ASN A 855 51.31 -29.51 -1.95
CA ASN A 855 50.70 -29.64 -0.63
C ASN A 855 51.82 -29.87 0.40
N GLY A 856 52.09 -28.87 1.22
CA GLY A 856 53.26 -28.82 2.10
C GLY A 856 54.56 -28.74 1.30
N SER A 857 55.38 -29.77 1.39
CA SER A 857 56.66 -29.89 0.66
C SER A 857 56.61 -30.85 -0.53
N LYS A 858 55.44 -31.41 -0.86
CA LYS A 858 55.28 -32.45 -1.88
C LYS A 858 54.42 -31.98 -3.05
N VAL A 859 54.93 -32.17 -4.27
CA VAL A 859 54.14 -32.03 -5.51
C VAL A 859 53.15 -33.19 -5.59
N GLN A 860 51.87 -32.88 -5.64
CA GLN A 860 50.77 -33.84 -5.73
C GLN A 860 50.50 -34.23 -7.18
N GLU A 861 50.46 -33.25 -8.07
CA GLU A 861 50.23 -33.46 -9.50
C GLU A 861 50.87 -32.33 -10.31
N SER A 862 51.13 -32.57 -11.59
CA SER A 862 51.68 -31.57 -12.52
C SER A 862 51.01 -31.71 -13.88
N VAL A 863 50.61 -30.59 -14.47
CA VAL A 863 49.96 -30.55 -15.78
C VAL A 863 50.69 -29.58 -16.70
N LYS A 864 50.94 -30.01 -17.93
CA LYS A 864 51.55 -29.19 -18.97
C LYS A 864 50.50 -28.24 -19.55
N ILE A 865 50.84 -26.96 -19.68
CA ILE A 865 50.01 -25.92 -20.29
C ILE A 865 50.80 -25.21 -21.38
N ALA A 866 50.21 -25.06 -22.56
CA ALA A 866 50.78 -24.24 -23.63
C ALA A 866 50.09 -22.88 -23.63
N ILE A 867 50.84 -21.78 -23.56
CA ILE A 867 50.31 -20.41 -23.65
C ILE A 867 50.57 -19.88 -25.06
N LEU A 868 49.49 -19.53 -25.74
CA LEU A 868 49.45 -18.88 -27.05
C LEU A 868 49.21 -17.38 -26.85
N LYS A 869 49.46 -16.60 -27.91
CA LYS A 869 49.24 -15.16 -27.91
C LYS A 869 47.96 -14.82 -28.64
#